data_AF-A0A9P5QTR8-F1
#
_entry.id   AF-A0A9P5QTR8-F1
#
_cell.length_a   1.000
_cell.length_b   1.000
_cell.length_c   1.000
_cell.angle_alpha   90.00
_cell.angle_beta   90.00
_cell.angle_gamma   90.00
#
_symmetry.space_group_name_H-M   'P 1'
#
loop_
_entity.id
_entity.type
_entity.pdbx_description
1 polymer ?
#
loop_
_entity_poly.entity_id
_entity_poly.type
_entity_poly.pdbx_seq_one_letter_code
_entity_poly.pdbx_strand_id
1 'polypeptide(L)'
;MQSFLTSGSIIAKMDYEDQATDLAVQGELYTQTVYDPGTETQGHIGKIYTKALAEIHHLGTNTSSITSKRSLERLGYLQACHIPGVTEEDSPMMLKYVASKPSRRSPVINRAYYQRTESIRVLIEGWIKECESLGVDECAIISLGCGFDPTYFRLATLRKNNQSNTKLKYVDIDYPTLITERLYMVRNQEKLFDLLPEDPSRDEVSEFVSDSYSCLGIDLRKLDRLDKGLEAAGVLKCGSRMPILVISEVVLAYLEADESDAVIRFFAGYPEATFILHEQCIPTFDADREEENLHPFALTMFRHFERTMTPLKTLRNYRNLEDHRDRFQGLGWSSCDILNMNMFSDMIVMPDEGEHHRVLQLEPFDEYDEICWIGSYYFIAVASTGPGSSSVPTRSPDVLRQIGLRSKLQHEKFLTNNQIDKSCYVNLDPIAMSSPPTIPGVDIQWSEAPFPGSDINRKGHTLSILGDSAYVFGGFGLDDIGHQEDQKVFQTRSQQTRLGSTLRLNLINGSIETLPLDENGPAPRMHHTALTTPDGSAIYMYGGRDGPTKVHNDVWRFTPEDGWDPIWRARVSDAGSNSAPPGLFKHTANMMTIAGREMMVVVGGRLQSGEANDQIWAFDLEESQWGLFHWRHAEQRQNFSGIFSHSSVVVKGDGQQDNLLILGGIRGSDEKVLNKVWRLTLGVGEDEPQCWVEAREVDIKARTGSPLKPRFGHSSVVVGEDRIWVLGGVSAPALLQWQETMIEIQLSTGTFRHLNPSAFRELVMVGHAAAADKDRNRIIGVGGGGTCFGFGAWWDSAGWALQF
;
A
#
# COMPACT_ATOMS: atom_id res chain seq x y z
N MET A 1 -38.73 -23.68 -14.10
CA MET A 1 -39.25 -24.99 -13.63
C MET A 1 -40.69 -25.13 -14.13
N GLN A 2 -41.01 -26.27 -14.78
CA GLN A 2 -42.31 -26.67 -15.35
C GLN A 2 -42.80 -25.96 -16.64
N SER A 3 -42.31 -26.44 -17.78
CA SER A 3 -43.11 -27.00 -18.89
C SER A 3 -42.17 -27.32 -20.05
N PHE A 4 -42.50 -28.33 -20.87
CA PHE A 4 -41.73 -28.91 -21.98
C PHE A 4 -40.84 -30.13 -21.67
N LEU A 5 -41.50 -31.24 -21.35
CA LEU A 5 -41.04 -32.58 -21.72
C LEU A 5 -42.26 -33.43 -22.08
N THR A 6 -42.49 -33.69 -23.37
CA THR A 6 -43.06 -34.96 -23.91
C THR A 6 -43.07 -34.95 -25.44
N SER A 7 -42.15 -35.69 -26.07
CA SER A 7 -42.41 -36.72 -27.09
C SER A 7 -41.07 -37.12 -27.75
N GLY A 8 -40.87 -38.42 -27.90
CA GLY A 8 -39.54 -39.02 -28.06
C GLY A 8 -39.06 -39.31 -29.48
N SER A 9 -37.77 -39.71 -29.47
CA SER A 9 -37.03 -40.57 -30.41
C SER A 9 -36.80 -40.11 -31.84
N ILE A 10 -35.56 -39.72 -32.17
CA ILE A 10 -34.70 -40.36 -33.20
C ILE A 10 -33.23 -40.26 -32.76
N ILE A 11 -32.51 -41.38 -32.78
CA ILE A 11 -31.09 -41.54 -32.50
C ILE A 11 -30.26 -41.10 -33.71
N ALA A 12 -29.28 -40.21 -33.52
CA ALA A 12 -28.11 -40.09 -34.40
C ALA A 12 -26.89 -39.59 -33.60
N LYS A 13 -25.79 -40.34 -33.70
CA LYS A 13 -24.48 -40.16 -33.07
C LYS A 13 -23.91 -38.74 -33.21
N MET A 14 -23.61 -38.05 -32.11
CA MET A 14 -22.62 -36.95 -32.03
C MET A 14 -21.98 -36.90 -30.63
N ASP A 15 -20.77 -36.34 -30.58
CA ASP A 15 -19.65 -36.62 -29.69
C ASP A 15 -19.80 -36.28 -28.19
N TYR A 16 -19.02 -36.98 -27.38
CA TYR A 16 -19.06 -37.06 -25.90
C TYR A 16 -18.37 -35.89 -25.16
N GLU A 17 -18.04 -34.78 -25.81
CA GLU A 17 -17.28 -33.66 -25.20
C GLU A 17 -18.15 -32.53 -24.62
N ASP A 18 -19.42 -32.39 -25.03
CA ASP A 18 -20.25 -31.25 -24.62
C ASP A 18 -21.07 -31.45 -23.31
N GLN A 19 -21.17 -32.67 -22.79
CA GLN A 19 -21.97 -32.93 -21.56
C GLN A 19 -21.20 -32.81 -20.25
N ALA A 20 -19.86 -32.70 -20.29
CA ALA A 20 -19.06 -32.52 -19.07
C ALA A 20 -19.14 -31.08 -18.52
N THR A 21 -19.47 -30.11 -19.37
CA THR A 21 -19.51 -28.67 -19.02
C THR A 21 -20.79 -28.28 -18.28
N ASP A 22 -21.91 -28.94 -18.56
CA ASP A 22 -23.21 -28.64 -17.91
C ASP A 22 -23.33 -29.20 -16.48
N LEU A 23 -22.60 -30.26 -16.14
CA LEU A 23 -22.60 -30.82 -14.77
C LEU A 23 -21.74 -30.03 -13.78
N ALA A 24 -20.83 -29.17 -14.25
CA ALA A 24 -20.00 -28.33 -13.39
C ALA A 24 -20.76 -27.10 -12.83
N VAL A 25 -21.89 -26.73 -13.42
CA VAL A 25 -22.68 -25.54 -13.02
C VAL A 25 -23.67 -25.83 -11.87
N GLN A 26 -23.86 -27.09 -11.46
CA GLN A 26 -24.79 -27.47 -10.38
C GLN A 26 -24.16 -28.25 -9.20
N GLY A 27 -22.83 -28.34 -9.09
CA GLY A 27 -22.15 -29.27 -8.18
C GLY A 27 -21.39 -28.66 -7.00
N GLU A 28 -21.88 -27.62 -6.33
CA GLU A 28 -21.39 -27.27 -4.97
C GLU A 28 -22.01 -28.21 -3.94
N LEU A 29 -21.44 -29.41 -3.79
CA LEU A 29 -21.55 -30.33 -2.64
C LEU A 29 -21.10 -31.70 -3.16
N TYR A 30 -19.90 -32.15 -2.75
CA TYR A 30 -19.43 -33.55 -2.61
C TYR A 30 -17.93 -33.62 -2.87
N THR A 31 -17.13 -33.38 -1.83
CA THR A 31 -15.70 -33.74 -1.80
C THR A 31 -15.40 -34.56 -0.55
N GLN A 32 -15.93 -35.79 -0.50
CA GLN A 32 -15.33 -36.88 0.28
C GLN A 32 -15.68 -38.21 -0.39
N THR A 33 -14.82 -38.72 -1.28
CA THR A 33 -14.71 -40.18 -1.45
C THR A 33 -13.35 -40.58 -2.04
N VAL A 34 -12.65 -41.39 -1.25
CA VAL A 34 -11.53 -42.32 -1.46
C VAL A 34 -10.95 -42.45 -2.88
N TYR A 35 -9.64 -42.19 -2.97
CA TYR A 35 -8.73 -42.40 -4.11
C TYR A 35 -8.37 -43.90 -4.30
N ASP A 36 -8.42 -44.40 -5.54
CA ASP A 36 -7.83 -45.70 -5.98
C ASP A 36 -7.12 -45.50 -7.34
N PRO A 37 -5.82 -45.82 -7.52
CA PRO A 37 -5.05 -45.41 -8.69
C PRO A 37 -4.94 -46.50 -9.76
N GLY A 38 -5.49 -46.25 -10.97
CA GLY A 38 -5.15 -47.06 -12.14
C GLY A 38 -5.97 -46.76 -13.39
N THR A 39 -5.51 -45.83 -14.25
CA THR A 39 -5.59 -45.85 -15.74
C THR A 39 -5.10 -44.53 -16.36
N GLU A 40 -4.34 -44.60 -17.46
CA GLU A 40 -3.73 -43.43 -18.16
C GLU A 40 -4.74 -42.42 -18.72
N THR A 41 -5.98 -42.85 -19.00
CA THR A 41 -7.07 -42.00 -19.52
C THR A 41 -7.55 -40.97 -18.49
N GLN A 42 -7.44 -41.26 -17.19
CA GLN A 42 -7.82 -40.33 -16.11
C GLN A 42 -6.79 -39.20 -15.91
N GLY A 43 -5.51 -39.44 -16.23
CA GLY A 43 -4.48 -38.39 -16.19
C GLY A 43 -4.68 -37.32 -17.26
N HIS A 44 -5.27 -37.67 -18.40
CA HIS A 44 -5.59 -36.71 -19.46
C HIS A 44 -6.83 -35.86 -19.11
N ILE A 45 -7.89 -36.51 -18.60
CA ILE A 45 -9.11 -35.82 -18.13
C ILE A 45 -8.80 -34.92 -16.94
N GLY A 46 -7.98 -35.37 -15.99
CA GLY A 46 -7.52 -34.56 -14.85
C GLY A 46 -6.76 -33.31 -15.31
N LYS A 47 -5.86 -33.42 -16.30
CA LYS A 47 -5.14 -32.27 -16.88
C LYS A 47 -6.08 -31.29 -17.59
N ILE A 48 -7.08 -31.78 -18.31
CA ILE A 48 -8.10 -30.93 -18.97
C ILE A 48 -8.93 -30.19 -17.93
N TYR A 49 -9.39 -30.88 -16.87
CA TYR A 49 -10.17 -30.31 -15.79
C TYR A 49 -9.38 -29.25 -15.00
N THR A 50 -8.11 -29.53 -14.66
CA THR A 50 -7.22 -28.55 -14.00
C THR A 50 -6.98 -27.32 -14.89
N LYS A 51 -6.84 -27.52 -16.21
CA LYS A 51 -6.67 -26.41 -17.15
C LYS A 51 -7.93 -25.54 -17.25
N ALA A 52 -9.10 -26.16 -17.37
CA ALA A 52 -10.39 -25.46 -17.41
C ALA A 52 -10.67 -24.70 -16.10
N LEU A 53 -10.40 -25.30 -14.94
CA LEU A 53 -10.50 -24.62 -13.64
C LEU A 53 -9.54 -23.45 -13.54
N ALA A 54 -8.27 -23.60 -13.95
CA ALA A 54 -7.32 -22.50 -13.96
C ALA A 54 -7.82 -21.33 -14.83
N GLU A 55 -8.35 -21.61 -16.03
CA GLU A 55 -8.95 -20.61 -16.91
C GLU A 55 -10.15 -19.89 -16.25
N ILE A 56 -11.04 -20.63 -15.57
CA ILE A 56 -12.18 -20.06 -14.79
C ILE A 56 -11.70 -19.20 -13.62
N HIS A 57 -10.65 -19.61 -12.91
CA HIS A 57 -10.09 -18.81 -11.82
C HIS A 57 -9.41 -17.53 -12.35
N HIS A 58 -8.71 -17.60 -13.48
CA HIS A 58 -8.16 -16.43 -14.17
C HIS A 58 -9.26 -15.46 -14.61
N LEU A 59 -10.39 -15.96 -15.15
CA LEU A 59 -11.60 -15.18 -15.44
C LEU A 59 -12.07 -14.38 -14.21
N GLY A 60 -12.09 -14.99 -13.02
CA GLY A 60 -12.45 -14.32 -11.77
C GLY A 60 -11.53 -13.16 -11.37
N THR A 61 -10.23 -13.23 -11.70
CA THR A 61 -9.28 -12.14 -11.41
C THR A 61 -9.55 -10.89 -12.27
N ASN A 62 -9.95 -11.08 -13.53
CA ASN A 62 -10.31 -9.99 -14.43
C ASN A 62 -11.55 -9.23 -13.93
N THR A 63 -12.59 -9.95 -13.51
CA THR A 63 -13.79 -9.33 -12.92
C THR A 63 -13.45 -8.52 -11.67
N SER A 64 -12.57 -9.02 -10.80
CA SER A 64 -12.16 -8.32 -9.57
C SER A 64 -11.41 -7.03 -9.87
N SER A 65 -10.47 -7.05 -10.83
CA SER A 65 -9.68 -5.90 -11.24
C SER A 65 -10.55 -4.79 -11.84
N ILE A 66 -11.42 -5.15 -12.79
CA ILE A 66 -12.31 -4.19 -13.46
C ILE A 66 -13.33 -3.60 -12.49
N THR A 67 -13.84 -4.41 -11.55
CA THR A 67 -14.72 -3.89 -10.49
C THR A 67 -14.01 -2.87 -9.61
N SER A 68 -12.72 -3.08 -9.31
CA SER A 68 -11.93 -2.14 -8.52
C SER A 68 -11.64 -0.85 -9.29
N LYS A 69 -11.28 -0.92 -10.59
CA LYS A 69 -11.19 0.25 -11.48
C LYS A 69 -12.53 1.02 -11.55
N ARG A 70 -13.67 0.32 -11.65
CA ARG A 70 -15.02 0.93 -11.67
C ARG A 70 -15.39 1.64 -10.37
N SER A 71 -14.88 1.17 -9.23
CA SER A 71 -15.03 1.86 -7.94
C SER A 71 -14.40 3.25 -7.99
N LEU A 72 -13.21 3.38 -8.58
CA LEU A 72 -12.50 4.66 -8.74
C LEU A 72 -13.29 5.67 -9.56
N GLU A 73 -13.79 5.21 -10.72
CA GLU A 73 -14.55 6.05 -11.64
C GLU A 73 -15.81 6.61 -10.96
N ARG A 74 -16.49 5.79 -10.15
CA ARG A 74 -17.66 6.24 -9.39
C ARG A 74 -17.32 7.23 -8.29
N LEU A 75 -16.14 7.13 -7.69
CA LEU A 75 -15.70 7.96 -6.56
C LEU A 75 -14.97 9.23 -6.99
N GLY A 76 -14.77 9.46 -8.30
CA GLY A 76 -14.09 10.66 -8.80
C GLY A 76 -12.57 10.62 -8.69
N TYR A 77 -11.97 9.46 -8.45
CA TYR A 77 -10.50 9.30 -8.45
C TYR A 77 -9.90 9.58 -9.82
N LEU A 78 -10.53 9.04 -10.86
CA LEU A 78 -10.12 9.22 -12.25
C LEU A 78 -10.80 10.49 -12.74
N GLN A 79 -10.07 11.61 -12.75
CA GLN A 79 -10.59 12.87 -13.26
C GLN A 79 -11.12 12.68 -14.69
N ALA A 80 -12.15 13.44 -15.07
CA ALA A 80 -12.48 13.64 -16.47
C ALA A 80 -11.29 14.33 -17.13
N CYS A 81 -10.38 13.55 -17.72
CA CYS A 81 -9.17 14.07 -18.32
C CYS A 81 -9.54 15.05 -19.46
N HIS A 82 -9.42 16.35 -19.16
CA HIS A 82 -8.77 17.36 -19.99
C HIS A 82 -9.26 17.53 -21.44
N ILE A 83 -10.54 17.28 -21.74
CA ILE A 83 -11.14 17.71 -23.02
C ILE A 83 -12.22 18.74 -22.74
N PRO A 84 -12.06 20.00 -23.20
CA PRO A 84 -13.16 20.96 -23.26
C PRO A 84 -14.37 20.34 -24.00
N GLY A 85 -15.48 20.15 -23.28
CA GLY A 85 -16.74 19.62 -23.85
C GLY A 85 -17.10 18.18 -23.50
N VAL A 86 -16.25 17.43 -22.77
CA VAL A 86 -16.61 16.08 -22.26
C VAL A 86 -17.14 16.21 -20.83
N THR A 87 -18.36 15.74 -20.57
CA THR A 87 -19.01 15.82 -19.25
C THR A 87 -18.88 14.52 -18.46
N GLU A 88 -19.19 14.55 -17.15
CA GLU A 88 -19.27 13.35 -16.29
C GLU A 88 -20.21 12.26 -16.86
N GLU A 89 -21.20 12.65 -17.67
CA GLU A 89 -22.12 11.71 -18.32
C GLU A 89 -21.46 10.80 -19.36
N ASP A 90 -20.25 11.13 -19.84
CA ASP A 90 -19.50 10.27 -20.75
C ASP A 90 -18.61 9.24 -20.05
N SER A 91 -18.29 9.39 -18.75
CA SER A 91 -17.32 8.55 -18.00
C SER A 91 -15.95 8.51 -18.71
N PRO A 92 -14.95 9.27 -18.23
CA PRO A 92 -13.69 9.44 -18.95
C PRO A 92 -12.96 8.13 -19.20
N MET A 93 -13.23 7.07 -18.44
CA MET A 93 -12.54 5.79 -18.52
C MET A 93 -13.38 4.67 -19.15
N MET A 94 -14.63 4.93 -19.57
CA MET A 94 -15.54 3.94 -20.17
C MET A 94 -15.86 2.70 -19.27
N LEU A 95 -15.42 2.68 -18.01
CA LEU A 95 -15.51 1.48 -17.14
C LEU A 95 -16.96 1.10 -16.83
N LYS A 96 -17.88 2.06 -16.79
CA LYS A 96 -19.31 1.81 -16.60
C LYS A 96 -19.95 0.92 -17.67
N TYR A 97 -19.39 0.92 -18.88
CA TYR A 97 -19.93 0.17 -20.01
C TYR A 97 -19.52 -1.30 -19.98
N VAL A 98 -18.41 -1.62 -19.32
CA VAL A 98 -17.90 -2.98 -19.12
C VAL A 98 -18.23 -3.55 -17.74
N ALA A 99 -18.46 -2.68 -16.75
CA ALA A 99 -18.90 -3.05 -15.40
C ALA A 99 -20.09 -2.16 -14.98
N SER A 100 -21.28 -2.54 -15.42
CA SER A 100 -22.51 -1.78 -15.23
C SER A 100 -22.97 -1.70 -13.77
N LYS A 101 -22.69 -2.74 -12.96
CA LYS A 101 -23.01 -2.78 -11.53
C LYS A 101 -21.81 -2.31 -10.70
N PRO A 102 -21.79 -1.07 -10.20
CA PRO A 102 -20.68 -0.58 -9.41
C PRO A 102 -20.66 -1.26 -8.03
N SER A 103 -19.51 -1.79 -7.64
CA SER A 103 -19.25 -2.26 -6.27
C SER A 103 -18.14 -1.42 -5.66
N ARG A 104 -18.42 -0.78 -4.52
CA ARG A 104 -17.43 0.04 -3.82
C ARG A 104 -16.36 -0.86 -3.19
N ARG A 105 -15.10 -0.48 -3.33
CA ARG A 105 -13.96 -1.09 -2.61
C ARG A 105 -13.59 -0.27 -1.36
N SER A 106 -12.78 -0.86 -0.47
CA SER A 106 -12.26 -0.12 0.69
C SER A 106 -11.30 1.00 0.24
N PRO A 107 -11.17 2.09 1.00
CA PRO A 107 -10.31 3.23 0.66
C PRO A 107 -8.87 2.84 0.25
N VAL A 108 -8.24 1.89 0.97
CA VAL A 108 -6.90 1.38 0.60
C VAL A 108 -6.85 0.70 -0.76
N ILE A 109 -7.90 -0.05 -1.14
CA ILE A 109 -7.99 -0.68 -2.46
C ILE A 109 -8.21 0.39 -3.52
N ASN A 110 -9.06 1.38 -3.26
CA ASN A 110 -9.26 2.48 -4.20
C ASN A 110 -7.96 3.28 -4.42
N ARG A 111 -7.24 3.67 -3.37
CA ARG A 111 -5.95 4.39 -3.52
C ARG A 111 -4.91 3.57 -4.29
N ALA A 112 -4.75 2.28 -3.98
CA ALA A 112 -3.83 1.41 -4.72
C ALA A 112 -4.23 1.22 -6.19
N TYR A 113 -5.51 1.01 -6.47
CA TYR A 113 -6.01 0.89 -7.84
C TYR A 113 -5.93 2.23 -8.59
N TYR A 114 -6.05 3.36 -7.90
CA TYR A 114 -5.83 4.67 -8.49
C TYR A 114 -4.38 4.80 -8.96
N GLN A 115 -3.41 4.48 -8.10
CA GLN A 115 -1.99 4.45 -8.48
C GLN A 115 -1.74 3.53 -9.68
N ARG A 116 -2.27 2.30 -9.66
CA ARG A 116 -2.17 1.33 -10.75
C ARG A 116 -2.78 1.84 -12.07
N THR A 117 -4.04 2.29 -12.02
CA THR A 117 -4.80 2.70 -13.21
C THR A 117 -4.21 3.96 -13.84
N GLU A 118 -3.89 4.95 -13.00
CA GLU A 118 -3.36 6.23 -13.46
C GLU A 118 -1.94 6.09 -14.01
N SER A 119 -1.12 5.22 -13.43
CA SER A 119 0.24 4.97 -13.94
C SER A 119 0.22 4.38 -15.34
N ILE A 120 -0.61 3.36 -15.59
CA ILE A 120 -0.78 2.78 -16.93
C ILE A 120 -1.34 3.83 -17.90
N ARG A 121 -2.33 4.61 -17.48
CA ARG A 121 -2.92 5.70 -18.28
C ARG A 121 -1.86 6.71 -18.73
N VAL A 122 -1.07 7.24 -17.79
CA VAL A 122 -0.05 8.25 -18.04
C VAL A 122 1.05 7.71 -18.94
N LEU A 123 1.46 6.45 -18.77
CA LEU A 123 2.46 5.84 -19.64
C LEU A 123 1.93 5.63 -21.07
N ILE A 124 0.71 5.13 -21.24
CA ILE A 124 0.10 4.97 -22.58
C ILE A 124 0.00 6.32 -23.29
N GLU A 125 -0.60 7.32 -22.63
CA GLU A 125 -0.77 8.65 -23.24
C GLU A 125 0.55 9.37 -23.46
N GLY A 126 1.49 9.24 -22.52
CA GLY A 126 2.84 9.77 -22.66
C GLY A 126 3.54 9.16 -23.87
N TRP A 127 3.44 7.84 -24.06
CA TRP A 127 4.04 7.17 -25.20
C TRP A 127 3.40 7.59 -26.54
N ILE A 128 2.07 7.74 -26.59
CA ILE A 128 1.38 8.26 -27.79
C ILE A 128 1.87 9.67 -28.12
N LYS A 129 1.93 10.57 -27.12
CA LYS A 129 2.41 11.95 -27.31
C LYS A 129 3.86 12.00 -27.77
N GLU A 130 4.68 11.09 -27.27
CA GLU A 130 6.08 10.96 -27.69
C GLU A 130 6.16 10.56 -29.17
N CYS A 131 5.41 9.54 -29.62
CA CYS A 131 5.28 9.18 -31.04
C CYS A 131 4.87 10.37 -31.91
N GLU A 132 3.85 11.12 -31.48
CA GLU A 132 3.36 12.30 -32.19
C GLU A 132 4.45 13.40 -32.27
N SER A 133 5.20 13.61 -31.18
CA SER A 133 6.29 14.59 -31.13
C SER A 133 7.47 14.23 -32.05
N LEU A 134 7.71 12.93 -32.26
CA LEU A 134 8.73 12.39 -33.14
C LEU A 134 8.31 12.36 -34.61
N GLY A 135 7.05 12.74 -34.92
CA GLY A 135 6.52 12.71 -36.28
C GLY A 135 6.37 11.28 -36.82
N VAL A 136 5.96 10.34 -35.95
CA VAL A 136 5.65 8.97 -36.35
C VAL A 136 4.31 8.95 -37.10
N ASP A 137 4.30 8.37 -38.30
CA ASP A 137 3.08 8.31 -39.13
C ASP A 137 2.07 7.28 -38.60
N GLU A 138 2.55 6.13 -38.12
CA GLU A 138 1.71 5.05 -37.58
C GLU A 138 2.42 4.35 -36.41
N CYS A 139 1.66 4.01 -35.36
CA CYS A 139 2.15 3.27 -34.20
C CYS A 139 1.09 2.28 -33.69
N ALA A 140 1.50 1.26 -32.92
CA ALA A 140 0.59 0.26 -32.38
C ALA A 140 0.72 0.10 -30.86
N ILE A 141 -0.41 -0.12 -30.18
CA ILE A 141 -0.46 -0.56 -28.78
C ILE A 141 -0.97 -2.00 -28.75
N ILE A 142 -0.32 -2.85 -27.96
CA ILE A 142 -0.63 -4.27 -27.79
C ILE A 142 -0.86 -4.52 -26.30
N SER A 143 -2.10 -4.80 -25.93
CA SER A 143 -2.53 -5.09 -24.57
C SER A 143 -2.60 -6.60 -24.36
N LEU A 144 -1.66 -7.14 -23.60
CA LEU A 144 -1.58 -8.58 -23.27
C LEU A 144 -2.44 -8.85 -22.04
N GLY A 145 -3.28 -9.88 -22.10
CA GLY A 145 -4.23 -10.19 -21.02
C GLY A 145 -5.20 -9.03 -20.80
N CYS A 146 -5.81 -8.54 -21.89
CA CYS A 146 -6.58 -7.30 -21.87
C CYS A 146 -7.82 -7.33 -20.96
N GLY A 147 -8.29 -8.52 -20.55
CA GLY A 147 -9.45 -8.61 -19.69
C GLY A 147 -10.68 -7.94 -20.33
N PHE A 148 -11.38 -7.15 -19.51
CA PHE A 148 -12.43 -6.23 -19.96
C PHE A 148 -11.96 -4.77 -19.92
N ASP A 149 -10.65 -4.50 -20.01
CA ASP A 149 -10.11 -3.14 -19.96
C ASP A 149 -10.61 -2.32 -21.18
N PRO A 150 -11.24 -1.15 -20.98
CA PRO A 150 -11.86 -0.40 -22.08
C PRO A 150 -10.93 0.68 -22.68
N THR A 151 -9.61 0.62 -22.45
CA THR A 151 -8.65 1.65 -22.86
C THR A 151 -8.74 2.02 -24.34
N TYR A 152 -8.91 1.05 -25.25
CA TYR A 152 -9.13 1.33 -26.68
C TYR A 152 -10.32 2.29 -26.89
N PHE A 153 -11.49 1.96 -26.34
CA PHE A 153 -12.72 2.73 -26.52
C PHE A 153 -12.59 4.15 -25.97
N ARG A 154 -11.86 4.31 -24.87
CA ARG A 154 -11.50 5.61 -24.34
C ARG A 154 -10.65 6.39 -25.36
N LEU A 155 -9.54 5.82 -25.82
CA LEU A 155 -8.64 6.48 -26.78
C LEU A 155 -9.37 6.82 -28.09
N ALA A 156 -10.23 5.94 -28.59
CA ALA A 156 -11.06 6.18 -29.77
C ALA A 156 -11.97 7.40 -29.58
N THR A 157 -12.59 7.52 -28.40
CA THR A 157 -13.42 8.69 -28.04
C THR A 157 -12.58 9.97 -27.99
N LEU A 158 -11.41 9.95 -27.35
CA LEU A 158 -10.54 11.13 -27.25
C LEU A 158 -9.98 11.58 -28.61
N ARG A 159 -9.67 10.63 -29.50
CA ARG A 159 -9.12 10.90 -30.84
C ARG A 159 -10.19 11.33 -31.85
N LYS A 160 -11.48 10.98 -31.68
CA LYS A 160 -12.57 11.55 -32.51
C LYS A 160 -12.61 13.08 -32.46
N ASN A 161 -12.22 13.67 -31.31
CA ASN A 161 -12.29 15.11 -31.08
C ASN A 161 -10.97 15.87 -31.37
N ASN A 162 -9.87 15.16 -31.65
CA ASN A 162 -8.55 15.76 -31.86
C ASN A 162 -7.96 15.31 -33.20
N GLN A 163 -7.56 16.27 -34.05
CA GLN A 163 -6.79 15.97 -35.26
C GLN A 163 -5.36 15.56 -34.87
N SER A 164 -5.04 14.28 -34.96
CA SER A 164 -3.67 13.77 -34.85
C SER A 164 -3.21 13.23 -36.20
N ASN A 165 -1.97 13.53 -36.57
CA ASN A 165 -1.35 13.04 -37.81
C ASN A 165 -0.80 11.62 -37.68
N THR A 166 -0.70 11.10 -36.45
CA THR A 166 -0.25 9.72 -36.19
C THR A 166 -1.45 8.78 -36.21
N LYS A 167 -1.43 7.76 -37.06
CA LYS A 167 -2.41 6.67 -37.04
C LYS A 167 -2.08 5.74 -35.87
N LEU A 168 -3.10 5.37 -35.09
CA LEU A 168 -2.96 4.48 -33.94
C LEU A 168 -3.69 3.17 -34.19
N LYS A 169 -2.94 2.07 -34.17
CA LYS A 169 -3.47 0.70 -34.09
C LYS A 169 -3.54 0.26 -32.63
N TYR A 170 -4.62 -0.38 -32.22
CA TYR A 170 -4.75 -1.00 -30.90
C TYR A 170 -5.10 -2.47 -31.03
N VAL A 171 -4.39 -3.34 -30.30
CA VAL A 171 -4.58 -4.79 -30.32
C VAL A 171 -4.78 -5.31 -28.90
N ASP A 172 -5.98 -5.83 -28.65
CA ASP A 172 -6.32 -6.55 -27.42
C ASP A 172 -6.09 -8.05 -27.61
N ILE A 173 -5.40 -8.68 -26.66
CA ILE A 173 -5.08 -10.11 -26.70
C ILE A 173 -5.42 -10.73 -25.35
N ASP A 174 -6.19 -11.81 -25.39
CA ASP A 174 -6.48 -12.65 -24.21
C ASP A 174 -6.88 -14.07 -24.67
N TYR A 175 -7.18 -14.95 -23.72
CA TYR A 175 -7.68 -16.28 -24.03
C TYR A 175 -8.92 -16.23 -24.94
N PRO A 176 -9.07 -17.18 -25.89
CA PRO A 176 -10.21 -17.21 -26.81
C PRO A 176 -11.58 -17.09 -26.14
N THR A 177 -11.75 -17.75 -25.00
CA THR A 177 -12.98 -17.73 -24.20
C THR A 177 -13.30 -16.33 -23.68
N LEU A 178 -12.29 -15.63 -23.15
CA LEU A 178 -12.46 -14.28 -22.64
C LEU A 178 -12.70 -13.25 -23.74
N ILE A 179 -12.00 -13.37 -24.87
CA ILE A 179 -12.23 -12.51 -26.04
C ILE A 179 -13.65 -12.68 -26.57
N THR A 180 -14.17 -13.92 -26.55
CA THR A 180 -15.56 -14.19 -26.92
C THR A 180 -16.54 -13.46 -26.01
N GLU A 181 -16.34 -13.55 -24.69
CA GLU A 181 -17.17 -12.84 -23.71
C GLU A 181 -17.06 -11.32 -23.84
N ARG A 182 -15.85 -10.79 -24.04
CA ARG A 182 -15.58 -9.38 -24.26
C ARG A 182 -16.29 -8.86 -25.50
N LEU A 183 -16.17 -9.54 -26.63
CA LEU A 183 -16.82 -9.13 -27.89
C LEU A 183 -18.34 -9.22 -27.79
N TYR A 184 -18.87 -10.24 -27.12
CA TYR A 184 -20.30 -10.32 -26.81
C TYR A 184 -20.76 -9.09 -26.02
N MET A 185 -20.05 -8.71 -24.96
CA MET A 185 -20.36 -7.52 -24.16
C MET A 185 -20.27 -6.23 -24.99
N VAL A 186 -19.17 -6.02 -25.72
CA VAL A 186 -18.94 -4.82 -26.55
C VAL A 186 -20.05 -4.65 -27.57
N ARG A 187 -20.48 -5.73 -28.23
CA ARG A 187 -21.51 -5.68 -29.29
C ARG A 187 -22.93 -5.51 -28.78
N ASN A 188 -23.19 -5.90 -27.54
CA ASN A 188 -24.48 -5.66 -26.88
C ASN A 188 -24.54 -4.33 -26.13
N GLN A 189 -23.42 -3.60 -26.03
CA GLN A 189 -23.35 -2.29 -25.40
C GLN A 189 -23.22 -1.18 -26.45
N GLU A 190 -24.30 -0.45 -26.71
CA GLU A 190 -24.40 0.52 -27.82
C GLU A 190 -23.22 1.49 -27.90
N LYS A 191 -22.83 2.13 -26.77
CA LYS A 191 -21.72 3.10 -26.77
C LYS A 191 -20.38 2.48 -27.20
N LEU A 192 -20.12 1.22 -26.84
CA LEU A 192 -18.88 0.54 -27.22
C LEU A 192 -18.95 0.04 -28.67
N PHE A 193 -20.10 -0.46 -29.09
CA PHE A 193 -20.35 -0.89 -30.47
C PHE A 193 -20.15 0.26 -31.47
N ASP A 194 -20.66 1.47 -31.17
CA ASP A 194 -20.52 2.66 -32.03
C ASP A 194 -19.06 3.19 -32.17
N LEU A 195 -18.14 2.64 -31.39
CA LEU A 195 -16.72 2.93 -31.43
C LEU A 195 -15.90 1.84 -32.13
N LEU A 196 -16.52 0.72 -32.52
CA LEU A 196 -15.89 -0.26 -33.39
C LEU A 196 -15.73 0.33 -34.81
N PRO A 197 -14.56 0.14 -35.44
CA PRO A 197 -14.33 0.55 -36.82
C PRO A 197 -15.04 -0.38 -37.81
N GLU A 198 -15.17 0.06 -39.07
CA GLU A 198 -15.49 -0.77 -40.25
C GLU A 198 -16.73 -1.69 -40.12
N ASP A 199 -17.93 -1.15 -40.42
CA ASP A 199 -19.26 -1.84 -40.47
C ASP A 199 -19.35 -3.15 -39.65
N PRO A 200 -19.24 -3.05 -38.32
CA PRO A 200 -19.07 -4.21 -37.46
C PRO A 200 -20.33 -5.09 -37.42
N SER A 201 -20.16 -6.40 -37.62
CA SER A 201 -21.23 -7.38 -37.38
C SER A 201 -21.61 -7.41 -35.89
N ARG A 202 -22.89 -7.68 -35.59
CA ARG A 202 -23.33 -7.97 -34.22
C ARG A 202 -23.16 -9.43 -33.82
N ASP A 203 -23.07 -10.35 -34.79
CA ASP A 203 -23.20 -11.79 -34.53
C ASP A 203 -21.86 -12.53 -34.34
N GLU A 204 -20.78 -12.08 -34.98
CA GLU A 204 -19.43 -12.71 -34.94
C GLU A 204 -18.57 -12.46 -33.68
N VAL A 205 -18.78 -13.18 -32.58
CA VAL A 205 -18.09 -12.86 -31.31
C VAL A 205 -16.71 -13.50 -31.10
N SER A 206 -16.13 -14.23 -32.06
CA SER A 206 -14.89 -14.99 -31.83
C SER A 206 -13.61 -14.14 -31.78
N GLU A 207 -13.40 -13.31 -32.80
CA GLU A 207 -12.26 -12.38 -32.93
C GLU A 207 -12.73 -11.17 -33.75
N PHE A 208 -11.99 -10.06 -33.70
CA PHE A 208 -12.27 -8.87 -34.51
C PHE A 208 -10.96 -8.29 -35.03
N VAL A 209 -10.87 -8.00 -36.32
CA VAL A 209 -9.67 -7.43 -36.95
C VAL A 209 -10.09 -6.32 -37.91
N SER A 210 -9.48 -5.14 -37.76
CA SER A 210 -9.68 -3.95 -38.59
C SER A 210 -8.39 -3.13 -38.68
N ASP A 211 -8.36 -2.02 -39.41
CA ASP A 211 -7.16 -1.19 -39.53
C ASP A 211 -6.75 -0.46 -38.24
N SER A 212 -7.71 -0.16 -37.33
CA SER A 212 -7.45 0.63 -36.11
C SER A 212 -7.61 -0.15 -34.81
N TYR A 213 -8.39 -1.23 -34.81
CA TYR A 213 -8.63 -2.06 -33.63
C TYR A 213 -8.68 -3.55 -33.95
N SER A 214 -7.99 -4.35 -33.15
CA SER A 214 -8.06 -5.82 -33.21
C SER A 214 -8.26 -6.41 -31.82
N CYS A 215 -9.02 -7.49 -31.75
CA CYS A 215 -9.33 -8.25 -30.54
C CYS A 215 -9.08 -9.73 -30.87
N LEU A 216 -8.01 -10.31 -30.33
CA LEU A 216 -7.44 -11.59 -30.75
C LEU A 216 -7.48 -12.62 -29.62
N GLY A 217 -8.09 -13.78 -29.88
CA GLY A 217 -8.21 -14.91 -28.96
C GLY A 217 -6.97 -15.81 -29.00
N ILE A 218 -5.93 -15.44 -28.26
CA ILE A 218 -4.63 -16.10 -28.31
C ILE A 218 -4.12 -16.39 -26.90
N ASP A 219 -3.85 -17.68 -26.66
CA ASP A 219 -3.03 -18.12 -25.53
C ASP A 219 -1.58 -17.64 -25.74
N LEU A 220 -1.09 -16.77 -24.86
CA LEU A 220 0.24 -16.14 -24.96
C LEU A 220 1.39 -17.16 -25.01
N ARG A 221 1.18 -18.41 -24.59
CA ARG A 221 2.16 -19.50 -24.70
C ARG A 221 2.33 -20.01 -26.14
N LYS A 222 1.44 -19.62 -27.06
CA LYS A 222 1.43 -20.05 -28.47
C LYS A 222 1.98 -18.95 -29.37
N LEU A 223 3.29 -18.73 -29.29
CA LEU A 223 3.98 -17.64 -30.00
C LEU A 223 3.78 -17.63 -31.52
N ASP A 224 3.70 -18.81 -32.17
CA ASP A 224 3.42 -18.88 -33.62
C ASP A 224 2.03 -18.33 -33.98
N ARG A 225 1.06 -18.49 -33.08
CA ARG A 225 -0.28 -17.92 -33.26
C ARG A 225 -0.28 -16.41 -32.97
N LEU A 226 0.47 -15.99 -31.96
CA LEU A 226 0.66 -14.59 -31.63
C LEU A 226 1.27 -13.82 -32.81
N ASP A 227 2.33 -14.36 -33.42
CA ASP A 227 3.00 -13.74 -34.58
C ASP A 227 2.03 -13.58 -35.77
N LYS A 228 1.36 -14.67 -36.17
CA LYS A 228 0.37 -14.65 -37.26
C LYS A 228 -0.81 -13.71 -36.98
N GLY A 229 -1.28 -13.65 -35.74
CA GLY A 229 -2.37 -12.77 -35.33
C GLY A 229 -1.97 -11.30 -35.40
N LEU A 230 -0.75 -10.97 -34.95
CA LEU A 230 -0.20 -9.62 -35.05
C LEU A 230 0.04 -9.22 -36.52
N GLU A 231 0.55 -10.12 -37.36
CA GLU A 231 0.70 -9.89 -38.80
C GLU A 231 -0.64 -9.62 -39.48
N ALA A 232 -1.66 -10.43 -39.18
CA ALA A 232 -3.02 -10.23 -39.68
C ALA A 232 -3.64 -8.91 -39.21
N ALA A 233 -3.24 -8.42 -38.03
CA ALA A 233 -3.64 -7.12 -37.50
C ALA A 233 -2.79 -5.95 -38.05
N GLY A 234 -1.85 -6.19 -38.96
CA GLY A 234 -0.98 -5.17 -39.57
C GLY A 234 0.28 -4.83 -38.75
N VAL A 235 0.58 -5.57 -37.69
CA VAL A 235 1.73 -5.35 -36.80
C VAL A 235 2.90 -6.27 -37.19
N LEU A 236 3.66 -5.85 -38.19
CA LEU A 236 4.73 -6.64 -38.78
C LEU A 236 6.06 -6.49 -38.03
N LYS A 237 6.73 -7.61 -37.77
CA LYS A 237 8.08 -7.64 -37.17
C LYS A 237 9.19 -7.30 -38.16
N CYS A 238 9.06 -7.74 -39.41
CA CYS A 238 10.02 -7.50 -40.49
C CYS A 238 9.47 -6.53 -41.53
N GLY A 239 10.33 -5.68 -42.09
CA GLY A 239 9.94 -4.75 -43.16
C GLY A 239 9.15 -3.52 -42.71
N SER A 240 8.77 -3.44 -41.42
CA SER A 240 8.15 -2.28 -40.80
C SER A 240 9.05 -1.71 -39.69
N ARG A 241 9.01 -0.39 -39.54
CA ARG A 241 9.60 0.34 -38.40
C ARG A 241 8.52 0.98 -37.52
N MET A 242 7.28 0.50 -37.61
CA MET A 242 6.19 0.98 -36.78
C MET A 242 6.53 0.78 -35.30
N PRO A 243 6.59 1.86 -34.49
CA PRO A 243 6.79 1.73 -33.06
C PRO A 243 5.64 0.98 -32.42
N ILE A 244 5.96 0.07 -31.50
CA ILE A 244 4.98 -0.68 -30.74
C ILE A 244 5.12 -0.44 -29.23
N LEU A 245 3.99 -0.32 -28.55
CA LEU A 245 3.89 -0.34 -27.10
C LEU A 245 3.22 -1.64 -26.67
N VAL A 246 3.93 -2.45 -25.89
CA VAL A 246 3.40 -3.69 -25.32
C VAL A 246 3.11 -3.46 -23.85
N ILE A 247 1.94 -3.88 -23.39
CA ILE A 247 1.48 -3.67 -22.02
C ILE A 247 1.11 -5.02 -21.42
N SER A 248 1.67 -5.30 -20.25
CA SER A 248 1.28 -6.42 -19.39
C SER A 248 0.99 -5.89 -17.99
N GLU A 249 -0.29 -5.83 -17.63
CA GLU A 249 -0.77 -5.30 -16.35
C GLU A 249 -1.27 -6.43 -15.44
N VAL A 250 -0.35 -7.07 -14.71
CA VAL A 250 -0.58 -8.24 -13.84
C VAL A 250 -1.11 -9.43 -14.64
N VAL A 251 -0.31 -9.87 -15.62
CA VAL A 251 -0.68 -10.94 -16.57
C VAL A 251 0.40 -12.01 -16.64
N LEU A 252 1.62 -11.63 -16.99
CA LEU A 252 2.73 -12.59 -17.10
C LEU A 252 3.09 -13.22 -15.75
N ALA A 253 2.76 -12.56 -14.64
CA ALA A 253 2.91 -13.07 -13.27
C ALA A 253 2.26 -14.45 -13.03
N TYR A 254 1.24 -14.80 -13.82
CA TYR A 254 0.53 -16.08 -13.72
C TYR A 254 1.12 -17.21 -14.58
N LEU A 255 2.06 -16.90 -15.48
CA LEU A 255 2.73 -17.89 -16.33
C LEU A 255 4.00 -18.41 -15.65
N GLU A 256 4.44 -19.61 -16.02
CA GLU A 256 5.77 -20.06 -15.59
C GLU A 256 6.85 -19.09 -16.12
N ALA A 257 8.00 -19.07 -15.45
CA ALA A 257 9.08 -18.12 -15.76
C ALA A 257 9.56 -18.24 -17.22
N ASP A 258 9.72 -19.46 -17.72
CA ASP A 258 10.12 -19.74 -19.10
C ASP A 258 9.04 -19.35 -20.14
N GLU A 259 7.76 -19.59 -19.81
CA GLU A 259 6.63 -19.18 -20.64
C GLU A 259 6.55 -17.65 -20.76
N SER A 260 6.64 -16.93 -19.65
CA SER A 260 6.63 -15.46 -19.63
C SER A 260 7.89 -14.84 -20.26
N ASP A 261 9.06 -15.46 -20.07
CA ASP A 261 10.30 -15.08 -20.74
C ASP A 261 10.19 -15.19 -22.25
N ALA A 262 9.54 -16.25 -22.74
CA ALA A 262 9.33 -16.45 -24.17
C ALA A 262 8.50 -15.32 -24.77
N VAL A 263 7.48 -14.81 -24.07
CA VAL A 263 6.67 -13.65 -24.49
C VAL A 263 7.49 -12.36 -24.49
N ILE A 264 8.24 -12.08 -23.42
CA ILE A 264 9.08 -10.87 -23.33
C ILE A 264 10.16 -10.88 -24.42
N ARG A 265 10.82 -12.02 -24.66
CA ARG A 265 11.80 -12.21 -25.73
C ARG A 265 11.17 -12.09 -27.12
N PHE A 266 9.94 -12.57 -27.31
CA PHE A 266 9.23 -12.45 -28.57
C PHE A 266 9.10 -10.97 -29.00
N PHE A 267 8.72 -10.09 -28.07
CA PHE A 267 8.58 -8.66 -28.34
C PHE A 267 9.91 -7.90 -28.46
N ALA A 268 10.99 -8.39 -27.82
CA ALA A 268 12.34 -7.85 -28.02
C ALA A 268 12.82 -7.94 -29.48
N GLY A 269 12.23 -8.85 -30.28
CA GLY A 269 12.54 -8.98 -31.71
C GLY A 269 11.94 -7.90 -32.61
N TYR A 270 11.11 -6.98 -32.09
CA TYR A 270 10.62 -5.83 -32.85
C TYR A 270 11.64 -4.68 -32.82
N PRO A 271 11.92 -3.99 -33.94
CA PRO A 271 12.94 -2.95 -33.99
C PRO A 271 12.71 -1.78 -33.02
N GLU A 272 11.48 -1.29 -32.93
CA GLU A 272 11.10 -0.12 -32.11
C GLU A 272 9.99 -0.51 -31.12
N ALA A 273 10.33 -1.31 -30.11
CA ALA A 273 9.40 -1.73 -29.06
C ALA A 273 9.65 -1.00 -27.74
N THR A 274 8.56 -0.68 -27.06
CA THR A 274 8.50 -0.30 -25.65
C THR A 274 7.66 -1.32 -24.91
N PHE A 275 8.11 -1.84 -23.77
CA PHE A 275 7.36 -2.77 -22.94
C PHE A 275 7.08 -2.15 -21.58
N ILE A 276 5.81 -2.09 -21.21
CA ILE A 276 5.35 -1.74 -19.87
C ILE A 276 4.93 -3.01 -19.16
N LEU A 277 5.61 -3.34 -18.06
CA LEU A 277 5.26 -4.45 -17.18
C LEU A 277 4.89 -3.91 -15.80
N HIS A 278 3.68 -4.19 -15.34
CA HIS A 278 3.24 -3.87 -13.99
C HIS A 278 2.85 -5.14 -13.23
N GLU A 279 3.66 -5.56 -12.26
CA GLU A 279 3.47 -6.83 -11.54
C GLU A 279 3.93 -6.73 -10.08
N GLN A 280 3.69 -7.80 -9.32
CA GLN A 280 4.18 -7.97 -7.96
C GLN A 280 5.69 -8.21 -7.93
N CYS A 281 6.34 -7.82 -6.85
CA CYS A 281 7.69 -8.20 -6.47
C CYS A 281 7.76 -8.51 -4.97
N ILE A 282 8.86 -9.10 -4.54
CA ILE A 282 9.25 -9.30 -3.15
C ILE A 282 10.52 -8.46 -2.93
N PRO A 283 10.41 -7.25 -2.37
CA PRO A 283 11.58 -6.49 -1.95
C PRO A 283 12.36 -7.26 -0.86
N THR A 284 13.67 -7.09 -0.84
CA THR A 284 14.54 -7.70 0.17
C THR A 284 14.25 -7.11 1.55
N PHE A 285 13.76 -7.96 2.47
CA PHE A 285 13.52 -7.59 3.87
C PHE A 285 14.68 -7.97 4.79
N ASP A 286 15.30 -9.13 4.53
CA ASP A 286 16.46 -9.65 5.25
C ASP A 286 17.63 -9.78 4.26
N ALA A 287 18.78 -9.20 4.59
CA ALA A 287 19.96 -9.21 3.73
C ALA A 287 20.70 -10.57 3.75
N ASP A 288 20.46 -11.40 4.77
CA ASP A 288 21.36 -12.52 5.10
C ASP A 288 20.83 -13.92 4.71
N ARG A 289 19.55 -14.09 4.33
CA ARG A 289 19.00 -15.41 3.95
C ARG A 289 17.85 -15.32 2.94
N GLU A 290 18.01 -15.99 1.81
CA GLU A 290 17.13 -15.83 0.64
C GLU A 290 15.77 -16.55 0.71
N GLU A 291 15.46 -17.42 1.68
CA GLU A 291 14.23 -18.26 1.56
C GLU A 291 13.29 -18.33 2.78
N GLU A 292 13.74 -18.06 4.00
CA GLU A 292 12.93 -18.42 5.19
C GLU A 292 12.24 -17.24 5.92
N ASN A 293 12.65 -15.98 5.69
CA ASN A 293 12.12 -14.83 6.43
C ASN A 293 11.47 -13.79 5.50
N LEU A 294 10.28 -14.13 4.99
CA LEU A 294 9.45 -13.19 4.27
C LEU A 294 8.77 -12.23 5.24
N HIS A 295 8.77 -10.94 4.90
CA HIS A 295 7.94 -9.97 5.61
C HIS A 295 6.46 -10.40 5.55
N PRO A 296 5.68 -10.24 6.63
CA PRO A 296 4.33 -10.80 6.73
C PRO A 296 3.34 -10.41 5.64
N PHE A 297 3.50 -9.23 5.03
CA PHE A 297 2.73 -8.85 3.84
C PHE A 297 2.93 -9.86 2.68
N ALA A 298 4.17 -10.23 2.38
CA ALA A 298 4.50 -11.15 1.30
C ALA A 298 3.93 -12.55 1.56
N LEU A 299 4.08 -13.04 2.79
CA LEU A 299 3.55 -14.34 3.21
C LEU A 299 2.03 -14.39 3.09
N THR A 300 1.35 -13.31 3.47
CA THR A 300 -0.11 -13.20 3.37
C THR A 300 -0.57 -13.13 1.92
N MET A 301 0.16 -12.40 1.07
CA MET A 301 -0.07 -12.35 -0.37
C MET A 301 0.06 -13.73 -1.01
N PHE A 302 1.14 -14.48 -0.75
CA PHE A 302 1.32 -15.82 -1.30
C PHE A 302 0.18 -16.77 -0.93
N ARG A 303 -0.15 -16.82 0.36
CA ARG A 303 -1.24 -17.67 0.86
C ARG A 303 -2.58 -17.31 0.22
N HIS A 304 -2.83 -16.04 -0.07
CA HIS A 304 -4.04 -15.62 -0.78
C HIS A 304 -4.09 -16.21 -2.20
N PHE A 305 -3.05 -15.99 -3.00
CA PHE A 305 -3.00 -16.44 -4.39
C PHE A 305 -2.96 -17.97 -4.53
N GLU A 306 -2.35 -18.68 -3.57
CA GLU A 306 -2.42 -20.14 -3.50
C GLU A 306 -3.85 -20.62 -3.25
N ARG A 307 -4.58 -19.99 -2.30
CA ARG A 307 -5.97 -20.37 -1.99
C ARG A 307 -6.95 -20.05 -3.10
N THR A 308 -6.73 -18.98 -3.85
CA THR A 308 -7.55 -18.63 -5.00
C THR A 308 -7.19 -19.41 -6.26
N MET A 309 -6.25 -20.38 -6.16
CA MET A 309 -5.77 -21.20 -7.28
C MET A 309 -5.19 -20.39 -8.44
N THR A 310 -4.62 -19.22 -8.13
CA THR A 310 -4.00 -18.29 -9.09
C THR A 310 -2.59 -17.90 -8.64
N PRO A 311 -1.68 -18.88 -8.43
CA PRO A 311 -0.36 -18.62 -7.86
C PRO A 311 0.44 -17.64 -8.73
N LEU A 312 1.21 -16.77 -8.07
CA LEU A 312 2.16 -15.87 -8.71
C LEU A 312 3.44 -16.65 -9.04
N LYS A 313 3.50 -17.19 -10.25
CA LYS A 313 4.48 -18.20 -10.63
C LYS A 313 5.86 -17.60 -10.95
N THR A 314 5.89 -16.43 -11.58
CA THR A 314 7.14 -15.75 -11.94
C THR A 314 7.98 -15.38 -10.72
N LEU A 315 7.33 -15.11 -9.57
CA LEU A 315 7.99 -14.78 -8.31
C LEU A 315 8.90 -15.89 -7.76
N ARG A 316 8.79 -17.12 -8.27
CA ARG A 316 9.72 -18.20 -7.93
C ARG A 316 11.12 -17.96 -8.47
N ASN A 317 11.23 -17.26 -9.61
CA ASN A 317 12.47 -17.03 -10.34
C ASN A 317 12.90 -15.56 -10.31
N TYR A 318 11.94 -14.64 -10.33
CA TYR A 318 12.19 -13.20 -10.34
C TYR A 318 11.47 -12.58 -9.14
N ARG A 319 12.20 -12.36 -8.05
CA ARG A 319 11.63 -11.89 -6.79
C ARG A 319 11.66 -10.38 -6.72
N ASN A 320 12.84 -9.78 -6.90
CA ASN A 320 13.04 -8.35 -6.66
C ASN A 320 13.24 -7.57 -7.97
N LEU A 321 13.42 -6.25 -7.87
CA LEU A 321 13.57 -5.39 -9.06
C LEU A 321 14.86 -5.71 -9.85
N GLU A 322 15.96 -6.06 -9.17
CA GLU A 322 17.22 -6.44 -9.83
C GLU A 322 17.06 -7.72 -10.66
N ASP A 323 16.31 -8.72 -10.16
CA ASP A 323 16.02 -9.93 -10.91
C ASP A 323 15.27 -9.61 -12.22
N HIS A 324 14.29 -8.70 -12.15
CA HIS A 324 13.55 -8.25 -13.35
C HIS A 324 14.42 -7.41 -14.29
N ARG A 325 15.32 -6.56 -13.77
CA ARG A 325 16.30 -5.83 -14.59
C ARG A 325 17.15 -6.82 -15.38
N ASP A 326 17.76 -7.79 -14.69
CA ASP A 326 18.65 -8.79 -15.30
C ASP A 326 17.88 -9.69 -16.27
N ARG A 327 16.62 -9.99 -15.97
CA ARG A 327 15.68 -10.65 -16.87
C ARG A 327 15.52 -9.88 -18.18
N PHE A 328 15.13 -8.61 -18.15
CA PHE A 328 14.98 -7.82 -19.39
C PHE A 328 16.29 -7.75 -20.18
N GLN A 329 17.44 -7.58 -19.51
CA GLN A 329 18.75 -7.60 -20.16
C GLN A 329 19.01 -8.93 -20.89
N GLY A 330 18.83 -10.05 -20.20
CA GLY A 330 19.06 -11.40 -20.74
C GLY A 330 18.08 -11.80 -21.85
N LEU A 331 16.93 -11.13 -21.92
CA LEU A 331 15.90 -11.36 -22.95
C LEU A 331 16.04 -10.45 -24.17
N GLY A 332 17.08 -9.62 -24.25
CA GLY A 332 17.44 -8.85 -25.44
C GLY A 332 16.93 -7.41 -25.47
N TRP A 333 16.56 -6.83 -24.32
CA TRP A 333 16.17 -5.43 -24.21
C TRP A 333 17.39 -4.54 -23.98
N SER A 334 17.48 -3.43 -24.72
CA SER A 334 18.62 -2.50 -24.68
C SER A 334 18.59 -1.57 -23.47
N SER A 335 17.40 -1.19 -23.03
CA SER A 335 17.18 -0.38 -21.82
C SER A 335 16.00 -0.91 -21.02
N CYS A 336 16.05 -0.73 -19.71
CA CYS A 336 14.95 -1.03 -18.81
C CYS A 336 15.10 -0.14 -17.57
N ASP A 337 14.02 0.51 -17.17
CA ASP A 337 13.89 1.26 -15.93
C ASP A 337 12.76 0.63 -15.11
N ILE A 338 13.03 0.29 -13.86
CA ILE A 338 12.08 -0.39 -13.00
C ILE A 338 11.95 0.37 -11.70
N LEU A 339 10.73 0.85 -11.40
CA LEU A 339 10.40 1.59 -10.18
C LEU A 339 9.37 0.81 -9.37
N ASN A 340 9.50 0.81 -8.05
CA ASN A 340 8.39 0.41 -7.20
C ASN A 340 7.24 1.43 -7.29
N MET A 341 6.04 1.00 -6.90
CA MET A 341 4.83 1.81 -7.02
C MET A 341 4.78 2.98 -6.03
N ASN A 342 5.45 2.92 -4.87
CA ASN A 342 5.58 4.07 -3.97
C ASN A 342 6.26 5.24 -4.69
N MET A 343 7.40 4.95 -5.32
CA MET A 343 8.21 5.94 -6.00
C MET A 343 7.53 6.47 -7.27
N PHE A 344 6.98 5.58 -8.10
CA PHE A 344 6.27 6.00 -9.31
C PHE A 344 5.03 6.84 -8.96
N SER A 345 4.27 6.44 -7.94
CA SER A 345 3.10 7.21 -7.49
C SER A 345 3.48 8.59 -6.99
N ASP A 346 4.44 8.73 -6.08
CA ASP A 346 4.86 10.03 -5.52
C ASP A 346 5.34 11.00 -6.62
N MET A 347 5.97 10.49 -7.68
CA MET A 347 6.57 11.34 -8.71
C MET A 347 5.64 11.70 -9.86
N ILE A 348 4.62 10.87 -10.14
CA ILE A 348 3.82 10.94 -11.36
C ILE A 348 2.31 11.00 -11.07
N VAL A 349 1.80 10.17 -10.16
CA VAL A 349 0.36 10.08 -9.89
C VAL A 349 -0.07 11.13 -8.86
N MET A 350 0.75 11.34 -7.84
CA MET A 350 0.53 12.27 -6.72
C MET A 350 1.69 13.28 -6.62
N PRO A 351 1.98 14.06 -7.69
CA PRO A 351 3.22 14.82 -7.78
C PRO A 351 3.28 16.08 -6.90
N ASP A 352 2.12 16.58 -6.44
CA ASP A 352 2.00 17.84 -5.72
C ASP A 352 0.88 17.83 -4.66
N GLU A 353 0.92 18.83 -3.78
CA GLU A 353 -0.05 19.02 -2.69
C GLU A 353 -1.50 19.16 -3.18
N GLY A 354 -1.71 19.68 -4.40
CA GLY A 354 -3.04 19.85 -4.97
C GLY A 354 -3.71 18.51 -5.26
N GLU A 355 -2.97 17.58 -5.84
CA GLU A 355 -3.47 16.23 -6.12
C GLU A 355 -3.65 15.40 -4.84
N HIS A 356 -2.75 15.54 -3.86
CA HIS A 356 -2.94 14.99 -2.51
C HIS A 356 -4.22 15.51 -1.85
N HIS A 357 -4.44 16.82 -1.85
CA HIS A 357 -5.65 17.42 -1.30
C HIS A 357 -6.90 16.93 -2.02
N ARG A 358 -6.89 16.86 -3.36
CA ARG A 358 -8.03 16.37 -4.15
C ARG A 358 -8.40 14.94 -3.76
N VAL A 359 -7.44 14.02 -3.73
CA VAL A 359 -7.67 12.62 -3.38
C VAL A 359 -8.13 12.46 -1.93
N LEU A 360 -7.61 13.29 -1.02
CA LEU A 360 -8.02 13.32 0.38
C LEU A 360 -9.52 13.63 0.55
N GLN A 361 -10.08 14.49 -0.29
CA GLN A 361 -11.50 14.88 -0.24
C GLN A 361 -12.47 13.83 -0.81
N LEU A 362 -11.99 12.80 -1.50
CA LEU A 362 -12.87 11.81 -2.15
C LEU A 362 -13.49 10.83 -1.15
N GLU A 363 -12.71 10.40 -0.16
CA GLU A 363 -13.16 9.51 0.90
C GLU A 363 -12.22 9.52 2.12
N PRO A 364 -12.73 9.23 3.33
CA PRO A 364 -11.90 9.04 4.50
C PRO A 364 -10.90 7.89 4.31
N PHE A 365 -9.64 8.14 4.63
CA PHE A 365 -8.55 7.17 4.46
C PHE A 365 -7.61 7.21 5.67
N ASP A 366 -7.20 6.06 6.19
CA ASP A 366 -6.25 6.00 7.31
C ASP A 366 -5.24 4.83 7.25
N GLU A 367 -5.29 4.03 6.20
CA GLU A 367 -4.48 2.81 6.03
C GLU A 367 -3.13 3.09 5.32
N TYR A 368 -2.40 4.12 5.80
CA TYR A 368 -1.12 4.56 5.21
C TYR A 368 -0.02 3.50 5.27
N ASP A 369 0.01 2.70 6.33
CA ASP A 369 0.90 1.54 6.47
C ASP A 369 0.70 0.55 5.32
N GLU A 370 -0.56 0.27 4.99
CA GLU A 370 -0.90 -0.70 3.95
C GLU A 370 -0.57 -0.18 2.55
N ILE A 371 -0.87 1.09 2.23
CA ILE A 371 -0.55 1.66 0.91
C ILE A 371 0.97 1.68 0.65
N CYS A 372 1.79 1.98 1.67
CA CYS A 372 3.25 1.94 1.54
C CYS A 372 3.78 0.52 1.33
N TRP A 373 3.18 -0.48 1.99
CA TRP A 373 3.51 -1.87 1.70
C TRP A 373 3.13 -2.25 0.29
N ILE A 374 1.87 -2.04 -0.11
CA ILE A 374 1.42 -2.35 -1.48
C ILE A 374 2.35 -1.70 -2.51
N GLY A 375 2.72 -0.44 -2.30
CA GLY A 375 3.62 0.27 -3.20
C GLY A 375 5.05 -0.28 -3.25
N SER A 376 5.50 -1.00 -2.23
CA SER A 376 6.81 -1.68 -2.19
C SER A 376 6.77 -3.09 -2.81
N TYR A 377 5.61 -3.73 -2.83
CA TYR A 377 5.40 -5.10 -3.35
C TYR A 377 4.89 -5.13 -4.79
N TYR A 378 4.77 -3.98 -5.43
CA TYR A 378 4.41 -3.85 -6.84
C TYR A 378 5.38 -2.90 -7.53
N PHE A 379 5.62 -3.13 -8.81
CA PHE A 379 6.53 -2.30 -9.60
C PHE A 379 5.96 -1.99 -10.98
N ILE A 380 6.57 -1.01 -11.65
CA ILE A 380 6.43 -0.74 -13.08
C ILE A 380 7.81 -0.78 -13.72
N ALA A 381 7.96 -1.62 -14.75
CA ALA A 381 9.10 -1.62 -15.64
C ALA A 381 8.74 -0.97 -16.97
N VAL A 382 9.63 -0.12 -17.49
CA VAL A 382 9.58 0.43 -18.83
C VAL A 382 10.85 0.00 -19.55
N ALA A 383 10.74 -0.99 -20.44
CA ALA A 383 11.85 -1.48 -21.25
C ALA A 383 11.74 -0.97 -22.69
N SER A 384 12.88 -0.80 -23.36
CA SER A 384 12.91 -0.49 -24.79
C SER A 384 14.01 -1.24 -25.53
N THR A 385 13.71 -1.60 -26.78
CA THR A 385 14.70 -2.12 -27.74
C THR A 385 15.53 -1.01 -28.38
N GLY A 386 15.43 0.24 -27.89
CA GLY A 386 16.10 1.46 -28.39
C GLY A 386 17.57 1.27 -28.77
N PRO A 387 18.16 2.22 -29.54
CA PRO A 387 19.13 1.96 -30.59
C PRO A 387 20.04 0.78 -30.30
N GLY A 388 19.72 -0.38 -30.89
CA GLY A 388 20.78 -1.30 -31.26
C GLY A 388 21.85 -0.50 -32.01
N SER A 389 23.13 -0.84 -31.82
CA SER A 389 24.37 -0.19 -32.31
C SER A 389 24.44 0.29 -33.79
N SER A 390 23.34 0.27 -34.53
CA SER A 390 23.16 0.80 -35.88
C SER A 390 23.32 2.32 -35.98
N SER A 391 23.93 2.76 -37.07
CA SER A 391 24.23 4.14 -37.42
C SER A 391 23.02 4.98 -37.90
N VAL A 392 21.79 4.57 -37.57
CA VAL A 392 20.55 5.25 -38.02
C VAL A 392 19.91 5.96 -36.83
N PRO A 393 19.50 7.24 -36.95
CA PRO A 393 18.80 7.95 -35.88
C PRO A 393 17.53 7.19 -35.48
N THR A 394 17.34 6.94 -34.19
CA THR A 394 16.19 6.19 -33.68
C THR A 394 14.97 7.06 -33.48
N ARG A 395 13.80 6.55 -33.87
CA ARG A 395 12.47 7.11 -33.54
C ARG A 395 11.79 6.36 -32.38
N SER A 396 12.54 5.50 -31.68
CA SER A 396 12.05 4.75 -30.52
C SER A 396 11.52 5.71 -29.45
N PRO A 397 10.22 5.66 -29.11
CA PRO A 397 9.62 6.60 -28.17
C PRO A 397 10.16 6.39 -26.75
N ASP A 398 10.63 7.47 -26.11
CA ASP A 398 10.99 7.49 -24.69
C ASP A 398 9.84 8.09 -23.84
N VAL A 399 8.95 7.21 -23.39
CA VAL A 399 7.83 7.62 -22.53
C VAL A 399 8.28 8.27 -21.21
N LEU A 400 9.38 7.81 -20.60
CA LEU A 400 9.85 8.36 -19.33
C LEU A 400 10.36 9.80 -19.49
N ARG A 401 10.93 10.13 -20.65
CA ARG A 401 11.28 11.51 -21.01
C ARG A 401 10.03 12.36 -21.18
N GLN A 402 9.03 11.84 -21.91
CA GLN A 402 7.80 12.57 -22.21
C GLN A 402 6.96 12.89 -20.96
N ILE A 403 6.97 12.01 -19.96
CA ILE A 403 6.28 12.25 -18.67
C ILE A 403 7.16 12.98 -17.65
N GLY A 404 8.36 13.42 -18.03
CA GLY A 404 9.27 14.21 -17.17
C GLY A 404 9.97 13.42 -16.07
N LEU A 405 10.00 12.08 -16.14
CA LEU A 405 10.63 11.23 -15.13
C LEU A 405 12.12 11.00 -15.41
N ARG A 406 12.51 10.88 -16.68
CA ARG A 406 13.90 10.59 -17.12
C ARG A 406 14.92 11.55 -16.50
N SER A 407 14.64 12.84 -16.49
CA SER A 407 15.54 13.87 -15.95
C SER A 407 15.71 13.78 -14.43
N LYS A 408 14.68 13.34 -13.69
CA LYS A 408 14.75 13.11 -12.25
C LYS A 408 15.64 11.90 -11.94
N LEU A 409 15.44 10.80 -12.65
CA LEU A 409 16.14 9.53 -12.43
C LEU A 409 17.64 9.58 -12.76
N GLN A 410 18.04 10.43 -13.71
CA GLN A 410 19.45 10.59 -14.11
C GLN A 410 20.27 11.47 -13.14
N HIS A 411 19.65 12.09 -12.13
CA HIS A 411 20.32 13.03 -11.24
C HIS A 411 20.69 12.39 -9.89
N GLU A 412 21.96 12.06 -9.67
CA GLU A 412 22.43 11.37 -8.45
C GLU A 412 21.97 12.06 -7.14
N LYS A 413 22.09 13.40 -7.05
CA LYS A 413 21.62 14.12 -5.84
C LYS A 413 20.12 13.96 -5.60
N PHE A 414 19.33 13.78 -6.66
CA PHE A 414 17.89 13.55 -6.50
C PHE A 414 17.66 12.18 -5.87
N LEU A 415 18.37 11.15 -6.34
CA LEU A 415 18.30 9.80 -5.76
C LEU A 415 18.74 9.80 -4.30
N THR A 416 19.88 10.44 -3.98
CA THR A 416 20.41 10.51 -2.61
C THR A 416 19.50 11.31 -1.67
N ASN A 417 19.01 12.48 -2.09
CA ASN A 417 18.15 13.33 -1.26
C ASN A 417 16.80 12.68 -0.93
N ASN A 418 16.30 11.81 -1.83
CA ASN A 418 15.06 11.06 -1.62
C ASN A 418 15.31 9.65 -1.06
N GLN A 419 16.55 9.33 -0.66
CA GLN A 419 16.96 8.03 -0.11
C GLN A 419 16.50 6.84 -0.97
N ILE A 420 16.65 6.98 -2.28
CA ILE A 420 16.29 5.95 -3.25
C ILE A 420 17.42 4.92 -3.28
N ASP A 421 17.08 3.66 -3.04
CA ASP A 421 17.98 2.51 -3.15
C ASP A 421 17.48 1.52 -4.21
N LYS A 422 18.20 0.40 -4.36
CA LYS A 422 17.90 -0.64 -5.36
C LYS A 422 16.55 -1.35 -5.14
N SER A 423 15.96 -1.26 -3.95
CA SER A 423 14.61 -1.78 -3.70
C SER A 423 13.52 -0.83 -4.24
N CYS A 424 13.88 0.41 -4.56
CA CYS A 424 12.98 1.42 -5.12
C CYS A 424 13.13 1.58 -6.63
N TYR A 425 14.37 1.61 -7.13
CA TYR A 425 14.67 1.88 -8.53
C TYR A 425 15.92 1.16 -9.00
N VAL A 426 15.83 0.54 -10.18
CA VAL A 426 16.96 -0.06 -10.90
C VAL A 426 16.81 0.21 -12.38
N ASN A 427 17.94 0.21 -13.10
CA ASN A 427 17.97 0.34 -14.55
C ASN A 427 19.13 -0.44 -15.18
N LEU A 428 19.14 -0.56 -16.51
CA LEU A 428 20.22 -1.25 -17.25
C LEU A 428 21.47 -0.39 -17.47
N ASP A 429 21.32 0.93 -17.54
CA ASP A 429 22.46 1.83 -17.55
C ASP A 429 23.07 1.83 -16.14
N PRO A 430 24.35 1.51 -15.92
CA PRO A 430 24.92 1.53 -14.58
C PRO A 430 25.02 2.97 -14.09
N ILE A 431 23.94 3.51 -13.53
CA ILE A 431 24.06 4.55 -12.51
C ILE A 431 24.74 3.81 -11.35
N ALA A 432 25.97 4.20 -11.04
CA ALA A 432 26.68 3.69 -9.88
C ALA A 432 25.95 4.15 -8.61
N MET A 433 24.82 3.52 -8.28
CA MET A 433 24.20 3.65 -6.97
C MET A 433 25.13 2.92 -6.01
N SER A 434 26.01 3.69 -5.35
CA SER A 434 26.85 3.15 -4.29
C SER A 434 25.95 2.49 -3.26
N SER A 435 26.24 1.23 -2.91
CA SER A 435 25.56 0.59 -1.78
C SER A 435 25.72 1.49 -0.56
N PRO A 436 24.63 1.80 0.18
CA PRO A 436 24.76 2.60 1.38
C PRO A 436 25.77 1.94 2.32
N PRO A 437 26.63 2.72 2.98
CA PRO A 437 27.65 2.15 3.86
C PRO A 437 26.95 1.37 4.98
N THR A 438 27.44 0.15 5.23
CA THR A 438 26.90 -0.71 6.27
C THR A 438 26.99 0.00 7.62
N ILE A 439 25.84 0.20 8.26
CA ILE A 439 25.77 0.77 9.61
C ILE A 439 25.95 -0.38 10.59
N PRO A 440 26.99 -0.37 11.46
CA PRO A 440 27.18 -1.41 12.45
C PRO A 440 25.97 -1.51 13.37
N GLY A 441 25.43 -2.71 13.52
CA GLY A 441 24.43 -3.02 14.53
C GLY A 441 25.08 -3.45 15.84
N VAL A 442 24.33 -3.34 16.93
CA VAL A 442 24.69 -3.90 18.24
C VAL A 442 23.67 -4.94 18.62
N ASP A 443 24.16 -6.13 18.96
CA ASP A 443 23.30 -7.20 19.41
C ASP A 443 22.72 -6.86 20.77
N ILE A 444 21.40 -6.98 20.88
CA ILE A 444 20.66 -6.78 22.13
C ILE A 444 20.07 -8.11 22.59
N GLN A 445 20.06 -8.30 23.92
CA GLN A 445 19.44 -9.47 24.51
C GLN A 445 17.92 -9.35 24.41
N TRP A 446 17.37 -10.27 23.65
CA TRP A 446 15.93 -10.44 23.49
C TRP A 446 15.43 -11.48 24.48
N SER A 447 14.26 -11.23 25.04
CA SER A 447 13.48 -12.24 25.77
C SER A 447 12.04 -12.16 25.30
N GLU A 448 11.38 -13.30 25.15
CA GLU A 448 9.92 -13.35 25.03
C GLU A 448 9.32 -12.56 26.21
N ALA A 449 8.24 -11.79 25.96
CA ALA A 449 7.66 -10.98 27.02
C ALA A 449 7.35 -11.84 28.25
N PRO A 450 7.34 -11.24 29.46
CA PRO A 450 6.95 -11.95 30.68
C PRO A 450 5.52 -12.51 30.65
N PHE A 451 4.75 -12.32 29.58
CA PHE A 451 3.34 -12.72 29.43
C PHE A 451 3.17 -13.85 28.39
N PRO A 452 3.67 -15.07 28.65
CA PRO A 452 3.54 -16.19 27.72
C PRO A 452 2.06 -16.53 27.47
N GLY A 453 1.69 -16.76 26.21
CA GLY A 453 0.30 -17.04 25.81
C GLY A 453 -0.58 -15.81 25.60
N SER A 454 -0.01 -14.60 25.54
CA SER A 454 -0.73 -13.40 25.07
C SER A 454 -1.14 -13.58 23.61
N ASP A 455 -2.44 -13.57 23.31
CA ASP A 455 -2.94 -13.48 21.94
C ASP A 455 -3.47 -12.06 21.66
N ILE A 456 -2.58 -11.06 21.80
CA ILE A 456 -2.94 -9.63 21.71
C ILE A 456 -3.06 -9.22 20.24
N ASN A 457 -4.17 -9.61 19.62
CA ASN A 457 -4.46 -9.41 18.20
C ASN A 457 -5.02 -8.02 17.88
N ARG A 458 -4.24 -6.96 18.14
CA ARG A 458 -4.69 -5.57 17.93
C ARG A 458 -3.57 -4.61 17.52
N LYS A 459 -3.92 -3.56 16.78
CA LYS A 459 -3.03 -2.43 16.45
C LYS A 459 -3.68 -1.08 16.74
N GLY A 460 -2.88 -0.03 16.89
CA GLY A 460 -3.33 1.32 17.22
C GLY A 460 -3.93 1.44 18.62
N HIS A 461 -3.56 0.53 19.53
CA HIS A 461 -3.85 0.60 20.95
C HIS A 461 -2.73 1.39 21.66
N THR A 462 -2.88 1.60 22.97
CA THR A 462 -1.86 2.23 23.82
C THR A 462 -1.40 1.26 24.91
N LEU A 463 -0.20 1.49 25.45
CA LEU A 463 0.39 0.71 26.55
C LEU A 463 0.94 1.67 27.60
N SER A 464 0.41 1.61 28.82
CA SER A 464 0.83 2.48 29.93
C SER A 464 1.18 1.63 31.15
N ILE A 465 2.29 1.91 31.82
CA ILE A 465 2.72 1.19 33.03
C ILE A 465 2.30 1.97 34.27
N LEU A 466 1.66 1.32 35.23
CA LEU A 466 1.26 1.88 36.52
C LEU A 466 1.56 0.85 37.62
N GLY A 467 2.60 1.11 38.41
CA GLY A 467 3.15 0.17 39.38
C GLY A 467 3.59 -1.15 38.74
N ASP A 468 3.13 -2.28 39.29
CA ASP A 468 3.48 -3.62 38.82
C ASP A 468 2.61 -4.13 37.66
N SER A 469 1.83 -3.26 37.03
CA SER A 469 0.92 -3.62 35.95
C SER A 469 1.11 -2.71 34.73
N ALA A 470 1.01 -3.30 33.55
CA ALA A 470 0.87 -2.57 32.30
C ALA A 470 -0.57 -2.68 31.79
N TYR A 471 -1.13 -1.59 31.29
CA TYR A 471 -2.51 -1.50 30.83
C TYR A 471 -2.53 -1.27 29.32
N VAL A 472 -3.28 -2.10 28.61
CA VAL A 472 -3.51 -2.00 27.16
C VAL A 472 -4.92 -1.49 26.93
N PHE A 473 -5.04 -0.33 26.27
CA PHE A 473 -6.34 0.29 26.00
C PHE A 473 -6.69 0.30 24.52
N GLY A 474 -7.91 -0.13 24.22
CA GLY A 474 -8.54 -0.02 22.91
C GLY A 474 -7.75 -0.66 21.76
N GLY A 475 -7.75 -0.01 20.60
CA GLY A 475 -7.12 -0.48 19.36
C GLY A 475 -8.13 -0.99 18.33
N PHE A 476 -7.62 -1.51 17.22
CA PHE A 476 -8.37 -2.21 16.18
C PHE A 476 -7.85 -3.62 16.03
N GLY A 477 -8.74 -4.60 16.11
CA GLY A 477 -8.34 -6.00 16.20
C GLY A 477 -9.51 -6.93 16.50
N LEU A 478 -9.18 -8.07 17.09
CA LEU A 478 -10.11 -9.11 17.52
C LEU A 478 -10.38 -8.96 19.03
N ASP A 479 -11.62 -9.21 19.47
CA ASP A 479 -11.94 -9.38 20.89
C ASP A 479 -11.74 -10.85 21.29
N ASP A 480 -11.14 -11.12 22.44
CA ASP A 480 -10.73 -12.46 22.95
C ASP A 480 -11.88 -13.48 23.15
N ILE A 481 -13.12 -13.15 22.78
CA ILE A 481 -14.30 -13.96 23.07
C ILE A 481 -14.48 -15.05 21.98
N GLY A 482 -13.60 -16.05 21.97
CA GLY A 482 -13.91 -17.35 21.36
C GLY A 482 -12.89 -17.99 20.41
N HIS A 483 -11.58 -17.78 20.58
CA HIS A 483 -10.60 -18.49 19.75
C HIS A 483 -10.12 -19.80 20.39
N GLN A 484 -10.25 -20.89 19.62
CA GLN A 484 -9.64 -22.18 19.92
C GLN A 484 -8.12 -22.09 19.68
N GLU A 485 -7.35 -22.66 20.60
CA GLU A 485 -5.91 -22.86 20.51
C GLU A 485 -5.51 -23.51 19.16
N ASP A 486 -4.32 -23.16 18.66
CA ASP A 486 -3.63 -23.74 17.48
C ASP A 486 -4.02 -23.27 16.08
N GLN A 487 -4.71 -22.14 15.96
CA GLN A 487 -5.01 -21.56 14.67
C GLN A 487 -4.48 -20.12 14.58
N LYS A 488 -3.21 -19.95 14.11
CA LYS A 488 -2.68 -18.70 13.49
C LYS A 488 -3.51 -18.39 12.22
N VAL A 489 -4.82 -18.23 12.36
CA VAL A 489 -5.81 -18.40 11.30
C VAL A 489 -6.35 -17.07 10.84
N PHE A 490 -6.23 -16.96 9.52
CA PHE A 490 -6.96 -16.07 8.65
C PHE A 490 -8.43 -16.00 9.01
N GLN A 491 -8.82 -14.86 9.56
CA GLN A 491 -10.23 -14.54 9.77
C GLN A 491 -10.69 -13.51 8.74
N THR A 492 -11.91 -13.69 8.27
CA THR A 492 -12.58 -12.76 7.35
C THR A 492 -12.72 -11.38 8.00
N ARG A 493 -12.68 -10.32 7.19
CA ARG A 493 -12.79 -8.90 7.59
C ARG A 493 -13.94 -8.57 8.57
N SER A 494 -14.96 -9.43 8.67
CA SER A 494 -16.18 -9.25 9.46
C SER A 494 -16.01 -9.35 10.98
N GLN A 495 -14.86 -9.80 11.50
CA GLN A 495 -14.64 -9.96 12.95
C GLN A 495 -13.75 -8.86 13.58
N GLN A 496 -13.18 -7.96 12.78
CA GLN A 496 -12.30 -6.90 13.28
C GLN A 496 -13.08 -5.63 13.62
N THR A 497 -12.88 -5.10 14.82
CA THR A 497 -13.58 -3.90 15.30
C THR A 497 -12.65 -2.99 16.10
N ARG A 498 -13.15 -1.80 16.44
CA ARG A 498 -12.50 -0.94 17.44
C ARG A 498 -12.85 -1.50 18.80
N LEU A 499 -11.85 -1.64 19.65
CA LEU A 499 -11.95 -2.34 20.91
C LEU A 499 -12.18 -1.31 22.03
N GLY A 500 -13.06 -1.66 22.97
CA GLY A 500 -13.21 -0.98 24.25
C GLY A 500 -12.60 -1.78 25.41
N SER A 501 -12.11 -3.00 25.13
CA SER A 501 -11.49 -3.87 26.12
C SER A 501 -10.21 -3.26 26.69
N THR A 502 -10.06 -3.40 28.00
CA THR A 502 -8.85 -3.03 28.76
C THR A 502 -8.17 -4.30 29.23
N LEU A 503 -6.91 -4.51 28.84
CA LEU A 503 -6.11 -5.63 29.34
C LEU A 503 -5.15 -5.12 30.41
N ARG A 504 -5.06 -5.86 31.52
CA ARG A 504 -4.06 -5.67 32.56
C ARG A 504 -3.04 -6.80 32.46
N LEU A 505 -1.78 -6.42 32.27
CA LEU A 505 -0.63 -7.32 32.17
C LEU A 505 0.19 -7.19 33.46
N ASN A 506 0.31 -8.25 34.24
CA ASN A 506 1.08 -8.25 35.48
C ASN A 506 2.58 -8.43 35.20
N LEU A 507 3.37 -7.40 35.49
CA LEU A 507 4.79 -7.33 35.13
C LEU A 507 5.69 -8.27 35.95
N ILE A 508 5.18 -8.86 37.03
CA ILE A 508 5.92 -9.75 37.93
C ILE A 508 5.65 -11.22 37.58
N ASN A 509 4.39 -11.64 37.55
CA ASN A 509 4.02 -13.04 37.39
C ASN A 509 3.57 -13.40 35.96
N GLY A 510 3.43 -12.42 35.07
CA GLY A 510 3.07 -12.65 33.68
C GLY A 510 1.57 -12.81 33.39
N SER A 511 0.69 -12.73 34.39
CA SER A 511 -0.74 -12.95 34.17
C SER A 511 -1.39 -11.84 33.36
N ILE A 512 -2.33 -12.22 32.50
CA ILE A 512 -3.14 -11.30 31.69
C ILE A 512 -4.59 -11.38 32.17
N GLU A 513 -5.19 -10.23 32.40
CA GLU A 513 -6.58 -10.11 32.82
C GLU A 513 -7.30 -9.10 31.92
N THR A 514 -8.44 -9.48 31.36
CA THR A 514 -9.36 -8.54 30.71
C THR A 514 -10.25 -7.92 31.78
N LEU A 515 -10.09 -6.62 32.01
CA LEU A 515 -10.91 -5.91 32.98
C LEU A 515 -12.37 -5.78 32.48
N PRO A 516 -13.37 -5.77 33.38
CA PRO A 516 -14.76 -5.57 33.01
C PRO A 516 -14.95 -4.29 32.18
N LEU A 517 -15.80 -4.36 31.16
CA LEU A 517 -16.20 -3.19 30.40
C LEU A 517 -16.91 -2.20 31.32
N ASP A 518 -16.39 -0.98 31.38
CA ASP A 518 -17.04 0.13 32.06
C ASP A 518 -18.01 0.79 31.07
N GLU A 519 -19.33 0.59 31.28
CA GLU A 519 -20.37 1.19 30.44
C GLU A 519 -20.32 2.72 30.43
N ASN A 520 -19.74 3.34 31.46
CA ASN A 520 -19.57 4.79 31.56
C ASN A 520 -18.20 5.27 31.04
N GLY A 521 -17.31 4.36 30.67
CA GLY A 521 -15.97 4.64 30.19
C GLY A 521 -15.88 5.19 28.76
N PRO A 522 -14.67 5.29 28.21
CA PRO A 522 -14.45 5.74 26.85
C PRO A 522 -15.07 4.77 25.82
N ALA A 523 -15.70 5.33 24.78
CA ALA A 523 -16.15 4.54 23.63
C ALA A 523 -14.99 3.74 23.00
N PRO A 524 -15.25 2.55 22.42
CA PRO A 524 -14.25 1.74 21.72
C PRO A 524 -13.50 2.54 20.67
N ARG A 525 -12.16 2.59 20.71
CA ARG A 525 -11.39 3.53 19.87
C ARG A 525 -9.97 3.05 19.58
N MET A 526 -9.40 3.57 18.49
CA MET A 526 -8.00 3.36 18.10
C MET A 526 -7.28 4.68 17.87
N HIS A 527 -5.94 4.64 17.88
CA HIS A 527 -5.05 5.78 17.66
C HIS A 527 -5.32 6.98 18.59
N HIS A 528 -5.75 6.68 19.82
CA HIS A 528 -5.76 7.59 20.96
C HIS A 528 -4.39 7.58 21.62
N THR A 529 -4.21 8.43 22.64
CA THR A 529 -3.04 8.40 23.53
C THR A 529 -3.49 8.04 24.94
N ALA A 530 -2.64 7.33 25.69
CA ALA A 530 -2.84 7.01 27.11
C ALA A 530 -1.49 7.05 27.83
N LEU A 531 -1.41 7.80 28.91
CA LEU A 531 -0.15 8.14 29.58
C LEU A 531 -0.30 8.09 31.09
N THR A 532 0.66 7.44 31.75
CA THR A 532 0.76 7.46 33.20
C THR A 532 1.26 8.82 33.69
N THR A 533 0.67 9.33 34.76
CA THR A 533 1.13 10.55 35.43
C THR A 533 2.54 10.37 36.02
N PRO A 534 3.35 11.43 36.15
CA PRO A 534 4.73 11.32 36.67
C PRO A 534 4.82 10.71 38.07
N ASP A 535 3.81 10.95 38.91
CA ASP A 535 3.70 10.39 40.27
C ASP A 535 3.20 8.94 40.31
N GLY A 536 2.80 8.37 39.17
CA GLY A 536 2.29 7.02 39.06
C GLY A 536 0.93 6.80 39.73
N SER A 537 0.10 7.85 39.86
CA SER A 537 -1.23 7.77 40.49
C SER A 537 -2.37 7.45 39.53
N ALA A 538 -2.28 7.85 38.26
CA ALA A 538 -3.36 7.66 37.29
C ALA A 538 -2.86 7.56 35.85
N ILE A 539 -3.75 7.13 34.95
CA ILE A 539 -3.52 7.15 33.50
C ILE A 539 -4.52 8.13 32.86
N TYR A 540 -4.04 9.04 32.02
CA TYR A 540 -4.88 9.96 31.24
C TYR A 540 -4.95 9.53 29.79
N MET A 541 -6.15 9.54 29.21
CA MET A 541 -6.40 9.24 27.80
C MET A 541 -6.99 10.45 27.10
N TYR A 542 -6.55 10.66 25.84
CA TYR A 542 -7.10 11.69 24.97
C TYR A 542 -7.31 11.19 23.54
N GLY A 543 -8.44 11.60 22.97
CA GLY A 543 -8.75 11.49 21.56
C GLY A 543 -8.93 10.07 21.03
N GLY A 544 -8.47 9.83 19.80
CA GLY A 544 -8.69 8.61 19.03
C GLY A 544 -9.96 8.67 18.18
N ARG A 545 -10.26 7.56 17.52
CA ARG A 545 -11.45 7.43 16.65
C ARG A 545 -12.11 6.06 16.76
N ASP A 546 -13.43 6.02 16.62
CA ASP A 546 -14.24 4.80 16.56
C ASP A 546 -14.78 4.50 15.14
N GLY A 547 -14.68 5.49 14.24
CA GLY A 547 -15.02 5.44 12.83
C GLY A 547 -14.11 6.33 12.00
N PRO A 548 -14.08 6.20 10.66
CA PRO A 548 -13.27 7.09 9.81
C PRO A 548 -13.65 8.58 9.94
N THR A 549 -14.88 8.87 10.36
CA THR A 549 -15.42 10.23 10.50
C THR A 549 -15.88 10.54 11.93
N LYS A 550 -15.56 9.70 12.90
CA LYS A 550 -15.95 9.89 14.30
C LYS A 550 -14.70 9.88 15.16
N VAL A 551 -14.20 11.09 15.37
CA VAL A 551 -12.97 11.40 16.09
C VAL A 551 -13.32 12.04 17.42
N HIS A 552 -12.68 11.62 18.49
CA HIS A 552 -12.97 12.05 19.83
C HIS A 552 -12.03 13.17 20.29
N ASN A 553 -12.52 14.06 21.15
CA ASN A 553 -11.78 15.13 21.81
C ASN A 553 -11.96 15.11 23.34
N ASP A 554 -12.46 14.00 23.88
CA ASP A 554 -12.70 13.79 25.30
C ASP A 554 -11.40 13.43 26.04
N VAL A 555 -11.34 13.82 27.31
CA VAL A 555 -10.26 13.47 28.25
C VAL A 555 -10.82 12.55 29.32
N TRP A 556 -10.09 11.47 29.57
CA TRP A 556 -10.44 10.45 30.53
C TRP A 556 -9.29 10.24 31.51
N ARG A 557 -9.63 9.99 32.77
CA ARG A 557 -8.68 9.53 33.79
C ARG A 557 -9.04 8.09 34.16
N PHE A 558 -8.05 7.25 34.34
CA PHE A 558 -8.20 5.88 34.80
C PHE A 558 -7.38 5.64 36.05
N THR A 559 -7.99 5.02 37.05
CA THR A 559 -7.30 4.42 38.20
C THR A 559 -7.71 2.94 38.30
N PRO A 560 -6.81 2.04 38.74
CA PRO A 560 -7.16 0.63 38.93
C PRO A 560 -8.29 0.41 39.94
N GLU A 561 -8.42 1.30 40.93
CA GLU A 561 -9.40 1.22 42.01
C GLU A 561 -10.79 1.69 41.58
N ASP A 562 -10.87 2.83 40.86
CA ASP A 562 -12.14 3.50 40.55
C ASP A 562 -12.59 3.34 39.09
N GLY A 563 -11.73 2.82 38.21
CA GLY A 563 -12.03 2.69 36.79
C GLY A 563 -11.92 4.00 36.04
N TRP A 564 -12.82 4.24 35.07
CA TRP A 564 -12.78 5.43 34.21
C TRP A 564 -13.58 6.59 34.78
N ASP A 565 -12.93 7.74 34.88
CA ASP A 565 -13.53 9.02 35.28
C ASP A 565 -13.47 10.03 34.12
N PRO A 566 -14.62 10.54 33.63
CA PRO A 566 -14.66 11.58 32.63
C PRO A 566 -14.27 12.94 33.23
N ILE A 567 -13.04 13.39 32.97
CA ILE A 567 -12.55 14.67 33.50
C ILE A 567 -13.22 15.89 32.85
N TRP A 568 -13.73 15.74 31.63
CA TRP A 568 -14.17 16.90 30.84
C TRP A 568 -15.43 16.66 29.99
N ARG A 569 -16.38 15.83 30.44
CA ARG A 569 -17.69 15.81 29.78
C ARG A 569 -18.41 17.16 30.07
N ALA A 570 -18.42 18.04 29.05
CA ALA A 570 -19.23 19.25 28.88
C ALA A 570 -18.65 20.62 29.35
N ARG A 571 -17.71 21.21 28.60
CA ARG A 571 -17.57 22.69 28.46
C ARG A 571 -17.06 23.12 27.08
N VAL A 572 -17.93 23.21 26.07
CA VAL A 572 -17.85 24.35 25.15
C VAL A 572 -18.85 25.35 25.69
N SER A 573 -18.39 26.38 26.41
CA SER A 573 -19.31 27.39 26.94
C SER A 573 -19.94 28.16 25.79
N ASP A 574 -21.26 28.37 25.85
CA ASP A 574 -22.02 29.33 25.02
C ASP A 574 -21.61 30.81 25.25
N ALA A 575 -20.46 31.04 25.88
CA ALA A 575 -19.83 32.34 26.04
C ALA A 575 -18.46 32.28 25.35
N GLY A 576 -18.32 33.05 24.27
CA GLY A 576 -17.23 32.96 23.30
C GLY A 576 -15.81 33.04 23.86
N SER A 577 -14.95 32.26 23.20
CA SER A 577 -13.48 32.19 23.28
C SER A 577 -12.82 31.59 24.53
N ASN A 578 -13.08 30.31 24.81
CA ASN A 578 -12.09 29.40 25.40
C ASN A 578 -12.16 28.06 24.65
N SER A 579 -11.24 27.86 23.71
CA SER A 579 -11.23 26.69 22.82
C SER A 579 -10.55 25.49 23.48
N ALA A 580 -11.12 24.30 23.32
CA ALA A 580 -10.46 23.03 23.56
C ALA A 580 -9.92 22.47 22.24
N PRO A 581 -8.95 21.54 22.25
CA PRO A 581 -8.49 20.92 21.01
C PRO A 581 -9.64 20.18 20.31
N PRO A 582 -9.64 20.18 18.96
CA PRO A 582 -10.58 19.39 18.18
C PRO A 582 -10.35 17.89 18.38
N GLY A 583 -11.21 17.03 17.83
CA GLY A 583 -10.96 15.60 17.88
C GLY A 583 -9.71 15.23 17.10
N LEU A 584 -8.82 14.46 17.70
CA LEU A 584 -7.54 14.05 17.11
C LEU A 584 -7.32 12.55 17.19
N PHE A 585 -6.77 11.96 16.14
CA PHE A 585 -6.24 10.59 16.13
C PHE A 585 -4.87 10.55 15.46
N LYS A 586 -4.04 9.54 15.75
CA LYS A 586 -2.64 9.43 15.27
C LYS A 586 -1.77 10.64 15.67
N HIS A 587 -2.18 11.35 16.72
CA HIS A 587 -1.37 12.35 17.42
C HIS A 587 -0.45 11.63 18.41
N THR A 588 0.49 12.38 18.97
CA THR A 588 1.19 11.97 20.18
C THR A 588 0.80 12.87 21.33
N ALA A 589 0.90 12.34 22.54
CA ALA A 589 0.74 13.09 23.77
C ALA A 589 1.84 12.70 24.76
N ASN A 590 2.27 13.64 25.60
CA ASN A 590 3.31 13.40 26.59
C ASN A 590 3.06 14.19 27.88
N MET A 591 3.40 13.58 29.02
CA MET A 591 3.42 14.28 30.32
C MET A 591 4.70 15.10 30.43
N MET A 592 4.57 16.42 30.63
CA MET A 592 5.68 17.35 30.72
C MET A 592 5.47 18.33 31.88
N THR A 593 6.57 18.74 32.52
CA THR A 593 6.55 19.87 33.45
C THR A 593 6.89 21.17 32.70
N ILE A 594 5.93 22.08 32.59
CA ILE A 594 6.08 23.37 31.92
C ILE A 594 5.82 24.48 32.95
N ALA A 595 6.82 25.34 33.18
CA ALA A 595 6.75 26.42 34.17
C ALA A 595 6.29 25.94 35.57
N GLY A 596 6.73 24.74 35.97
CA GLY A 596 6.38 24.12 37.26
C GLY A 596 5.03 23.42 37.32
N ARG A 597 4.27 23.38 36.22
CA ARG A 597 2.97 22.71 36.13
C ARG A 597 3.06 21.40 35.35
N GLU A 598 2.36 20.37 35.79
CA GLU A 598 2.24 19.12 35.05
C GLU A 598 1.17 19.23 33.98
N MET A 599 1.57 19.01 32.73
CA MET A 599 0.70 19.14 31.58
C MET A 599 0.80 17.93 30.65
N MET A 600 -0.33 17.51 30.10
CA MET A 600 -0.38 16.57 28.98
C MET A 600 -0.35 17.37 27.67
N VAL A 601 0.81 17.37 27.00
CA VAL A 601 1.03 18.09 25.74
C VAL A 601 0.67 17.20 24.56
N VAL A 602 -0.22 17.66 23.69
CA VAL A 602 -0.69 16.98 22.48
C VAL A 602 -0.12 17.65 21.24
N VAL A 603 0.51 16.85 20.36
CA VAL A 603 1.10 17.33 19.12
C VAL A 603 0.65 16.52 17.91
N GLY A 604 0.32 17.24 16.84
CA GLY A 604 -0.03 16.69 15.54
C GLY A 604 -1.30 15.85 15.56
N GLY A 605 -1.33 14.80 14.75
CA GLY A 605 -2.49 13.96 14.50
C GLY A 605 -3.38 14.50 13.39
N ARG A 606 -4.53 13.83 13.21
CA ARG A 606 -5.49 14.13 12.16
C ARG A 606 -6.83 14.50 12.72
N LEU A 607 -7.44 15.47 12.06
CA LEU A 607 -8.78 15.97 12.33
C LEU A 607 -9.82 15.07 11.67
N GLN A 608 -11.08 15.25 12.06
CA GLN A 608 -12.22 14.60 11.39
C GLN A 608 -12.31 14.96 9.89
N SER A 609 -11.81 16.13 9.48
CA SER A 609 -11.72 16.54 8.07
C SER A 609 -10.71 15.71 7.26
N GLY A 610 -9.83 14.95 7.92
CA GLY A 610 -8.72 14.25 7.31
C GLY A 610 -7.44 15.10 7.21
N GLU A 611 -7.50 16.40 7.46
CA GLU A 611 -6.33 17.28 7.51
C GLU A 611 -5.47 16.97 8.74
N ALA A 612 -4.17 17.24 8.62
CA ALA A 612 -3.26 17.16 9.76
C ALA A 612 -3.40 18.39 10.65
N ASN A 613 -3.38 18.17 11.96
CA ASN A 613 -3.39 19.23 12.95
C ASN A 613 -2.01 19.93 13.00
N ASP A 614 -2.02 21.26 12.92
CA ASP A 614 -0.85 22.13 13.00
C ASP A 614 -0.77 22.90 14.34
N GLN A 615 -1.71 22.65 15.26
CA GLN A 615 -1.77 23.29 16.57
C GLN A 615 -1.19 22.41 17.67
N ILE A 616 -0.63 23.04 18.70
CA ILE A 616 -0.07 22.37 19.87
C ILE A 616 -0.89 22.76 21.08
N TRP A 617 -1.40 21.76 21.79
CA TRP A 617 -2.29 21.93 22.93
C TRP A 617 -1.67 21.29 24.17
N ALA A 618 -1.93 21.84 25.34
CA ALA A 618 -1.57 21.20 26.60
C ALA A 618 -2.74 21.23 27.58
N PHE A 619 -3.00 20.11 28.23
CA PHE A 619 -3.99 19.99 29.30
C PHE A 619 -3.28 20.09 30.64
N ASP A 620 -3.58 21.12 31.41
CA ASP A 620 -3.11 21.30 32.80
C ASP A 620 -3.83 20.29 33.70
N LEU A 621 -3.08 19.37 34.33
CA LEU A 621 -3.65 18.29 35.12
C LEU A 621 -4.30 18.78 36.41
N GLU A 622 -3.80 19.85 37.00
CA GLU A 622 -4.28 20.40 38.27
C GLU A 622 -5.55 21.23 38.03
N GLU A 623 -5.50 22.15 37.05
CA GLU A 623 -6.61 23.04 36.74
C GLU A 623 -7.67 22.39 35.85
N SER A 624 -7.36 21.24 35.25
CA SER A 624 -8.20 20.54 34.28
C SER A 624 -8.62 21.44 33.10
N GLN A 625 -7.67 22.20 32.56
CA GLN A 625 -7.89 23.19 31.51
C GLN A 625 -6.93 23.01 30.33
N TRP A 626 -7.44 23.27 29.13
CA TRP A 626 -6.64 23.30 27.91
C TRP A 626 -6.02 24.67 27.68
N GLY A 627 -4.75 24.69 27.27
CA GLY A 627 -4.04 25.85 26.75
C GLY A 627 -3.55 25.60 25.32
N LEU A 628 -3.71 26.60 24.45
CA LEU A 628 -3.12 26.61 23.11
C LEU A 628 -1.72 27.23 23.16
N PHE A 629 -0.73 26.56 22.59
CA PHE A 629 0.63 27.05 22.48
C PHE A 629 0.86 27.72 21.13
N HIS A 630 1.42 28.92 21.16
CA HIS A 630 1.69 29.72 19.98
C HIS A 630 3.17 29.68 19.59
N TRP A 631 3.44 29.57 18.29
CA TRP A 631 4.80 29.61 17.77
C TRP A 631 5.45 30.96 18.07
N ARG A 632 6.63 30.96 18.72
CA ARG A 632 7.38 32.21 18.96
C ARG A 632 7.76 32.93 17.68
N HIS A 633 8.07 32.16 16.64
CA HIS A 633 8.43 32.70 15.33
C HIS A 633 7.51 32.10 14.25
N ALA A 634 6.88 32.96 13.45
CA ALA A 634 5.94 32.53 12.41
C ALA A 634 6.57 31.58 11.37
N GLU A 635 7.87 31.73 11.10
CA GLU A 635 8.65 30.87 10.19
C GLU A 635 8.75 29.43 10.69
N GLN A 636 8.78 29.20 12.01
CA GLN A 636 8.82 27.85 12.59
C GLN A 636 7.51 27.10 12.33
N ARG A 637 6.38 27.81 12.30
CA ARG A 637 5.09 27.22 11.93
C ARG A 637 5.09 26.69 10.48
N GLN A 638 5.75 27.39 9.56
CA GLN A 638 5.86 26.95 8.17
C GLN A 638 6.75 25.70 8.03
N ASN A 639 7.80 25.61 8.85
CA ASN A 639 8.71 24.46 8.86
C ASN A 639 8.11 23.23 9.56
N PHE A 640 7.24 23.46 10.55
CA PHE A 640 6.49 22.42 11.25
C PHE A 640 5.05 22.36 10.72
N SER A 641 4.92 22.02 9.44
CA SER A 641 3.62 21.67 8.82
C SER A 641 2.99 20.50 9.58
N GLY A 642 1.66 20.52 9.78
CA GLY A 642 0.93 19.49 10.54
C GLY A 642 1.40 18.06 10.24
N ILE A 643 1.54 17.26 11.29
CA ILE A 643 2.22 15.96 11.25
C ILE A 643 1.40 14.88 11.95
N PHE A 644 1.41 13.65 11.46
CA PHE A 644 0.69 12.54 12.10
C PHE A 644 1.44 11.22 11.99
N SER A 645 1.06 10.24 12.81
CA SER A 645 1.75 8.93 12.92
C SER A 645 3.25 9.03 13.25
N HIS A 646 3.70 10.16 13.79
CA HIS A 646 5.03 10.30 14.36
C HIS A 646 5.06 9.65 15.75
N SER A 647 6.25 9.42 16.29
CA SER A 647 6.42 9.17 17.72
C SER A 647 7.01 10.41 18.38
N SER A 648 6.86 10.52 19.70
CA SER A 648 7.50 11.58 20.45
C SER A 648 7.85 11.11 21.86
N VAL A 649 8.87 11.72 22.43
CA VAL A 649 9.38 11.40 23.77
C VAL A 649 9.85 12.65 24.49
N VAL A 650 9.72 12.65 25.82
CA VAL A 650 10.21 13.74 26.68
C VAL A 650 11.65 13.47 27.08
N VAL A 651 12.51 14.46 26.87
CA VAL A 651 13.92 14.44 27.28
C VAL A 651 14.22 15.64 28.15
N LYS A 652 15.11 15.47 29.13
CA LYS A 652 15.57 16.57 29.98
C LYS A 652 16.53 17.46 29.19
N GLY A 653 16.29 18.77 29.21
CA GLY A 653 17.20 19.77 28.67
C GLY A 653 18.08 20.42 29.72
N ASP A 654 18.86 21.40 29.28
CA ASP A 654 19.69 22.23 30.16
C ASP A 654 18.81 22.90 31.23
N GLY A 655 19.24 22.86 32.49
CA GLY A 655 18.47 23.43 33.60
C GLY A 655 17.25 22.61 34.04
N GLN A 656 17.16 21.33 33.67
CA GLN A 656 16.07 20.39 34.06
C GLN A 656 14.69 20.66 33.44
N GLN A 657 14.61 21.56 32.45
CA GLN A 657 13.38 21.79 31.69
C GLN A 657 13.10 20.63 30.73
N ASP A 658 11.85 20.18 30.66
CA ASP A 658 11.42 19.16 29.71
C ASP A 658 11.41 19.70 28.28
N ASN A 659 11.96 18.91 27.36
CA ASN A 659 11.87 19.13 25.93
C ASN A 659 11.17 17.95 25.28
N LEU A 660 10.40 18.22 24.24
CA LEU A 660 9.71 17.19 23.47
C LEU A 660 10.50 16.90 22.19
N LEU A 661 10.89 15.65 21.98
CA LEU A 661 11.44 15.20 20.72
C LEU A 661 10.36 14.55 19.87
N ILE A 662 10.28 14.93 18.60
CA ILE A 662 9.35 14.39 17.60
C ILE A 662 10.15 13.69 16.52
N LEU A 663 9.83 12.42 16.26
CA LEU A 663 10.61 11.55 15.38
C LEU A 663 9.73 11.04 14.22
N GLY A 664 10.22 11.25 13.00
CA GLY A 664 9.57 10.77 11.78
C GLY A 664 8.13 11.26 11.64
N GLY A 665 7.24 10.43 11.10
CA GLY A 665 5.83 10.73 10.85
C GLY A 665 5.54 11.00 9.38
N ILE A 666 4.29 11.38 9.12
CA ILE A 666 3.80 11.77 7.80
C ILE A 666 3.48 13.26 7.82
N ARG A 667 4.00 14.00 6.84
CA ARG A 667 3.66 15.41 6.64
C ARG A 667 2.25 15.55 6.07
N GLY A 668 1.45 16.43 6.65
CA GLY A 668 0.04 16.59 6.28
C GLY A 668 -0.22 17.17 4.90
N SER A 669 0.69 17.99 4.36
CA SER A 669 0.43 18.73 3.11
C SER A 669 0.58 17.86 1.86
N ASP A 670 1.54 16.95 1.84
CA ASP A 670 1.86 16.08 0.69
C ASP A 670 2.00 14.60 1.07
N GLU A 671 1.58 14.21 2.28
CA GLU A 671 1.64 12.83 2.79
C GLU A 671 3.04 12.18 2.71
N LYS A 672 4.12 12.97 2.63
CA LYS A 672 5.49 12.43 2.62
C LYS A 672 5.91 11.90 3.98
N VAL A 673 6.54 10.73 3.96
CA VAL A 673 7.13 10.13 5.16
C VAL A 673 8.44 10.85 5.50
N LEU A 674 8.56 11.29 6.75
CA LEU A 674 9.66 12.10 7.22
C LEU A 674 10.74 11.24 7.89
N ASN A 675 11.99 11.67 7.72
CA ASN A 675 13.17 11.17 8.45
C ASN A 675 13.71 12.20 9.46
N LYS A 676 12.90 13.21 9.78
CA LYS A 676 13.30 14.37 10.56
C LYS A 676 13.11 14.13 12.04
N VAL A 677 13.99 14.74 12.83
CA VAL A 677 13.88 14.79 14.30
C VAL A 677 13.78 16.25 14.71
N TRP A 678 12.72 16.59 15.43
CA TRP A 678 12.49 17.94 15.93
C TRP A 678 12.59 17.96 17.45
N ARG A 679 13.23 18.98 18.00
CA ARG A 679 13.18 19.33 19.41
C ARG A 679 12.26 20.52 19.60
N LEU A 680 11.22 20.33 20.39
CA LEU A 680 10.29 21.37 20.81
C LEU A 680 10.58 21.76 22.25
N THR A 681 10.68 23.07 22.47
CA THR A 681 10.75 23.70 23.79
C THR A 681 9.47 24.49 24.00
N LEU A 682 8.81 24.24 25.13
CA LEU A 682 7.54 24.86 25.50
C LEU A 682 7.73 25.68 26.77
N GLY A 683 7.05 26.82 26.86
CA GLY A 683 7.06 27.63 28.07
C GLY A 683 5.91 28.62 28.15
N VAL A 684 5.94 29.41 29.22
CA VAL A 684 4.99 30.49 29.50
C VAL A 684 5.79 31.80 29.54
N GLY A 685 5.25 32.89 28.98
CA GLY A 685 5.92 34.19 28.99
C GLY A 685 5.97 34.81 30.39
N GLU A 686 7.06 35.51 30.72
CA GLU A 686 7.17 36.31 31.95
C GLU A 686 6.37 37.62 31.87
N ASP A 687 6.27 38.22 30.68
CA ASP A 687 5.61 39.52 30.40
C ASP A 687 4.39 39.43 29.46
N GLU A 688 4.07 38.26 28.90
CA GLU A 688 2.86 38.02 28.10
C GLU A 688 2.10 36.79 28.63
N PRO A 689 0.76 36.84 28.76
CA PRO A 689 -0.04 35.72 29.28
C PRO A 689 -0.16 34.53 28.29
N GLN A 690 0.68 34.46 27.26
CA GLN A 690 0.56 33.47 26.18
C GLN A 690 1.60 32.33 26.33
N CYS A 691 1.10 31.10 26.21
CA CYS A 691 1.92 29.91 26.12
C CYS A 691 2.64 29.88 24.77
N TRP A 692 3.94 29.54 24.77
CA TRP A 692 4.77 29.60 23.57
C TRP A 692 5.49 28.28 23.29
N VAL A 693 5.75 28.04 22.01
CA VAL A 693 6.54 26.91 21.51
C VAL A 693 7.60 27.37 20.50
N GLU A 694 8.77 26.76 20.60
CA GLU A 694 9.85 26.86 19.62
C GLU A 694 10.23 25.46 19.15
N ALA A 695 10.60 25.32 17.87
CA ALA A 695 11.11 24.08 17.32
C ALA A 695 12.47 24.26 16.65
N ARG A 696 13.34 23.26 16.83
CA ARG A 696 14.65 23.15 16.19
C ARG A 696 14.83 21.74 15.63
N GLU A 697 15.27 21.65 14.37
CA GLU A 697 15.67 20.37 13.80
C GLU A 697 16.97 19.87 14.46
N VAL A 698 16.99 18.59 14.82
CA VAL A 698 18.16 17.89 15.34
C VAL A 698 18.73 17.02 14.23
N ASP A 699 19.97 17.31 13.82
CA ASP A 699 20.66 16.53 12.81
C ASP A 699 21.11 15.18 13.40
N ILE A 700 20.44 14.10 12.99
CA ILE A 700 20.74 12.73 13.42
C ILE A 700 21.25 11.92 12.22
N LYS A 701 22.47 11.39 12.33
CA LYS A 701 23.12 10.61 11.27
C LYS A 701 23.86 9.39 11.83
N ALA A 702 24.03 8.36 11.02
CA ALA A 702 24.92 7.27 11.37
C ALA A 702 26.36 7.80 11.44
N ARG A 703 27.27 7.07 12.12
CA ARG A 703 28.71 7.41 12.12
C ARG A 703 29.33 7.43 10.71
N THR A 704 28.71 6.72 9.77
CA THR A 704 29.06 6.70 8.35
C THR A 704 28.56 7.93 7.58
N GLY A 705 27.76 8.79 8.22
CA GLY A 705 27.12 9.96 7.60
C GLY A 705 25.73 9.69 7.02
N SER A 706 25.27 8.42 6.98
CA SER A 706 23.95 8.06 6.45
C SER A 706 22.81 8.72 7.26
N PRO A 707 21.77 9.27 6.61
CA PRO A 707 20.61 9.81 7.31
C PRO A 707 19.77 8.68 7.93
N LEU A 708 18.85 9.06 8.83
CA LEU A 708 17.77 8.18 9.23
C LEU A 708 16.90 7.81 8.02
N LYS A 709 16.45 6.54 7.98
CA LYS A 709 15.37 6.15 7.07
C LYS A 709 14.04 6.81 7.49
N PRO A 710 13.28 7.35 6.54
CA PRO A 710 11.99 7.97 6.82
C PRO A 710 11.05 6.91 7.40
N ARG A 711 10.27 7.24 8.43
CA ARG A 711 9.39 6.26 9.08
C ARG A 711 8.21 6.87 9.80
N PHE A 712 7.12 6.13 9.90
CA PHE A 712 5.93 6.47 10.67
C PHE A 712 5.31 5.22 11.31
N GLY A 713 4.40 5.39 12.28
CA GLY A 713 3.73 4.28 12.95
C GLY A 713 4.66 3.42 13.84
N HIS A 714 5.85 3.95 14.14
CA HIS A 714 6.83 3.40 15.08
C HIS A 714 6.55 3.90 16.49
N SER A 715 7.10 3.24 17.50
CA SER A 715 7.16 3.74 18.87
C SER A 715 8.57 4.22 19.21
N SER A 716 8.68 5.14 20.17
CA SER A 716 9.97 5.59 20.69
C SER A 716 9.94 5.58 22.21
N VAL A 717 11.04 5.18 22.83
CA VAL A 717 11.19 5.13 24.29
C VAL A 717 12.54 5.70 24.70
N VAL A 718 12.56 6.43 25.82
CA VAL A 718 13.79 6.98 26.39
C VAL A 718 14.47 5.92 27.24
N VAL A 719 15.78 5.76 27.05
CA VAL A 719 16.61 4.76 27.69
C VAL A 719 17.78 5.45 28.41
N GLY A 720 17.68 5.57 29.73
CA GLY A 720 18.60 6.40 30.51
C GLY A 720 18.36 7.89 30.25
N GLU A 721 19.42 8.69 30.19
CA GLU A 721 19.32 10.16 30.05
C GLU A 721 19.55 10.67 28.63
N ASP A 722 20.27 9.92 27.78
CA ASP A 722 20.81 10.42 26.50
C ASP A 722 20.52 9.50 25.29
N ARG A 723 19.80 8.39 25.51
CA ARG A 723 19.52 7.39 24.47
C ARG A 723 18.02 7.29 24.23
N ILE A 724 17.64 7.11 22.97
CA ILE A 724 16.26 6.87 22.55
C ILE A 724 16.26 5.62 21.68
N TRP A 725 15.41 4.67 22.00
CA TRP A 725 15.16 3.52 21.12
C TRP A 725 13.94 3.80 20.28
N VAL A 726 14.06 3.60 18.97
CA VAL A 726 12.99 3.74 17.98
C VAL A 726 12.69 2.35 17.43
N LEU A 727 11.43 1.94 17.52
CA LEU A 727 11.01 0.55 17.39
C LEU A 727 9.91 0.45 16.32
N GLY A 728 10.14 -0.39 15.32
CA GLY A 728 9.21 -0.72 14.23
C GLY A 728 8.90 0.44 13.28
N GLY A 729 7.65 0.42 12.79
CA GLY A 729 7.09 1.38 11.85
C GLY A 729 7.13 0.95 10.39
N VAL A 730 6.66 1.84 9.53
CA VAL A 730 6.64 1.70 8.06
C VAL A 730 7.47 2.81 7.44
N SER A 731 8.15 2.50 6.33
CA SER A 731 8.93 3.43 5.54
C SER A 731 8.41 3.51 4.10
N ALA A 732 8.70 4.62 3.45
CA ALA A 732 8.52 4.85 2.02
C ALA A 732 9.65 5.79 1.55
N PRO A 733 10.19 5.62 0.33
CA PRO A 733 9.67 4.76 -0.75
C PRO A 733 10.01 3.26 -0.61
N ALA A 734 10.99 2.88 0.22
CA ALA A 734 11.39 1.49 0.49
C ALA A 734 10.78 0.93 1.78
N LEU A 735 10.76 -0.40 1.92
CA LEU A 735 10.53 -1.03 3.23
C LEU A 735 11.68 -0.74 4.20
N LEU A 736 11.38 -0.78 5.50
CA LEU A 736 12.42 -0.97 6.50
C LEU A 736 12.97 -2.39 6.37
N GLN A 737 14.28 -2.51 6.21
CA GLN A 737 14.96 -3.79 6.34
C GLN A 737 14.93 -4.23 7.81
N TRP A 738 15.12 -5.53 8.03
CA TRP A 738 15.10 -6.13 9.38
C TRP A 738 15.96 -5.37 10.38
N GLN A 739 17.23 -5.10 10.07
CA GLN A 739 18.16 -4.34 10.91
C GLN A 739 17.77 -2.85 11.10
N GLU A 740 16.90 -2.31 10.24
CA GLU A 740 16.41 -0.93 10.32
C GLU A 740 15.14 -0.81 11.19
N THR A 741 14.52 -1.94 11.57
CA THR A 741 13.31 -1.97 12.39
C THR A 741 13.56 -1.39 13.77
N MET A 742 14.75 -1.55 14.32
CA MET A 742 15.11 -1.04 15.64
C MET A 742 16.42 -0.26 15.60
N ILE A 743 16.39 0.97 16.09
CA ILE A 743 17.57 1.83 16.16
C ILE A 743 17.69 2.49 17.53
N GLU A 744 18.91 2.79 17.91
CA GLU A 744 19.21 3.64 19.05
C GLU A 744 19.78 4.97 18.55
N ILE A 745 19.19 6.07 19.02
CA ILE A 745 19.68 7.43 18.82
C ILE A 745 20.38 7.88 20.10
N GLN A 746 21.61 8.38 19.96
CA GLN A 746 22.41 9.00 21.00
C GLN A 746 22.40 10.52 20.82
N LEU A 747 21.68 11.25 21.68
CA LEU A 747 21.38 12.67 21.47
C LEU A 747 22.62 13.56 21.59
N SER A 748 23.47 13.35 22.60
CA SER A 748 24.70 14.14 22.82
C SER A 748 25.64 14.18 21.60
N THR A 749 25.65 13.09 20.83
CA THR A 749 26.50 12.96 19.64
C THR A 749 25.77 13.22 18.33
N GLY A 750 24.43 13.29 18.35
CA GLY A 750 23.62 13.34 17.14
C GLY A 750 23.78 12.10 16.26
N THR A 751 24.07 10.93 16.85
CA THR A 751 24.30 9.70 16.08
C THR A 751 23.26 8.63 16.31
N PHE A 752 23.07 7.74 15.34
CA PHE A 752 22.28 6.53 15.51
C PHE A 752 23.04 5.26 15.12
N ARG A 753 22.60 4.13 15.64
CA ARG A 753 23.05 2.77 15.29
C ARG A 753 21.87 1.80 15.25
N HIS A 754 22.04 0.69 14.55
CA HIS A 754 21.02 -0.38 14.51
C HIS A 754 21.09 -1.22 15.79
N LEU A 755 19.93 -1.70 16.23
CA LEU A 755 19.81 -2.68 17.31
C LEU A 755 19.39 -4.00 16.69
N ASN A 756 20.21 -5.03 16.87
CA ASN A 756 19.97 -6.35 16.29
C ASN A 756 19.44 -7.29 17.38
N PRO A 757 18.11 -7.49 17.51
CA PRO A 757 17.60 -8.50 18.42
C PRO A 757 17.92 -9.89 17.86
N SER A 758 18.55 -10.71 18.70
CA SER A 758 19.09 -12.03 18.33
C SER A 758 18.04 -13.09 17.97
N ALA A 759 16.74 -12.82 18.12
CA ALA A 759 15.73 -13.88 18.17
C ALA A 759 14.37 -13.62 17.49
N PHE A 760 14.11 -12.47 16.84
CA PHE A 760 12.70 -12.06 16.63
C PHE A 760 12.25 -11.61 15.24
N ARG A 761 12.41 -12.46 14.23
CA ARG A 761 12.10 -12.12 12.82
C ARG A 761 10.61 -12.17 12.42
N GLU A 762 9.71 -12.57 13.33
CA GLU A 762 8.29 -12.79 13.00
C GLU A 762 7.39 -11.54 13.18
N LEU A 763 7.88 -10.47 13.83
CA LEU A 763 7.05 -9.28 14.05
C LEU A 763 7.13 -8.24 12.95
N VAL A 764 5.99 -7.62 12.68
CA VAL A 764 5.87 -6.47 11.79
C VAL A 764 6.18 -5.16 12.54
N MET A 765 5.81 -5.08 13.82
CA MET A 765 5.91 -3.91 14.68
C MET A 765 5.27 -2.67 14.05
N VAL A 766 4.05 -2.79 13.53
CA VAL A 766 3.29 -1.67 12.94
C VAL A 766 2.00 -1.42 13.69
N GLY A 767 1.88 -0.22 14.25
CA GLY A 767 0.78 0.11 15.17
C GLY A 767 0.81 -0.69 16.48
N HIS A 768 1.97 -1.24 16.84
CA HIS A 768 2.24 -1.78 18.17
C HIS A 768 2.35 -0.66 19.20
N ALA A 769 2.33 -1.01 20.48
CA ALA A 769 2.67 -0.09 21.56
C ALA A 769 3.86 -0.61 22.35
N ALA A 770 4.76 0.28 22.77
CA ALA A 770 5.92 -0.05 23.59
C ALA A 770 6.04 0.94 24.76
N ALA A 771 6.54 0.43 25.89
CA ALA A 771 6.74 1.21 27.12
C ALA A 771 8.02 0.77 27.86
N ALA A 772 8.65 1.71 28.55
CA ALA A 772 9.82 1.43 29.40
C ALA A 772 9.40 1.09 30.83
N ASP A 773 9.68 -0.14 31.27
CA ASP A 773 9.55 -0.62 32.65
C ASP A 773 10.85 -0.28 33.40
N LYS A 774 10.91 0.95 33.91
CA LYS A 774 12.11 1.51 34.55
C LYS A 774 12.52 0.73 35.80
N ASP A 775 11.55 0.23 36.58
CA ASP A 775 11.82 -0.51 37.81
C ASP A 775 12.53 -1.84 37.57
N ARG A 776 12.34 -2.42 36.37
CA ARG A 776 12.91 -3.71 35.96
C ARG A 776 13.93 -3.60 34.82
N ASN A 777 14.33 -2.38 34.45
CA ASN A 777 15.30 -2.08 33.39
C ASN A 777 15.04 -2.83 32.06
N ARG A 778 13.80 -2.74 31.58
CA ARG A 778 13.41 -3.37 30.31
C ARG A 778 12.42 -2.52 29.53
N ILE A 779 12.36 -2.72 28.23
CA ILE A 779 11.29 -2.23 27.37
C ILE A 779 10.35 -3.40 27.09
N ILE A 780 9.06 -3.16 27.17
CA ILE A 780 8.02 -4.12 26.78
C ILE A 780 7.27 -3.58 25.58
N GLY A 781 6.80 -4.47 24.71
CA GLY A 781 5.89 -4.10 23.64
C GLY A 781 4.90 -5.20 23.31
N VAL A 782 3.73 -4.81 22.81
CA VAL A 782 2.61 -5.70 22.53
C VAL A 782 1.85 -5.28 21.27
N GLY A 783 1.22 -6.28 20.64
CA GLY A 783 0.39 -6.11 19.45
C GLY A 783 1.11 -5.50 18.25
N GLY A 784 0.33 -5.06 17.28
CA GLY A 784 0.79 -4.63 15.97
C GLY A 784 0.25 -5.52 14.85
N GLY A 785 0.40 -5.10 13.59
CA GLY A 785 0.01 -5.89 12.42
C GLY A 785 -0.67 -5.09 11.30
N GLY A 786 -1.41 -5.77 10.45
CA GLY A 786 -2.15 -5.13 9.35
C GLY A 786 -3.05 -6.08 8.56
N THR A 787 -3.94 -5.53 7.73
CA THR A 787 -4.93 -6.32 6.96
C THR A 787 -4.44 -6.75 5.57
N CYS A 788 -3.18 -6.46 5.26
CA CYS A 788 -2.42 -6.85 4.07
C CYS A 788 -3.24 -6.79 2.78
N PHE A 789 -3.80 -5.63 2.45
CA PHE A 789 -4.49 -5.38 1.17
C PHE A 789 -5.72 -6.27 0.91
N GLY A 790 -6.32 -6.83 1.96
CA GLY A 790 -7.44 -7.77 1.82
C GLY A 790 -7.02 -9.20 1.47
N PHE A 791 -5.72 -9.49 1.40
CA PHE A 791 -5.21 -10.87 1.29
C PHE A 791 -5.45 -11.68 2.57
N GLY A 792 -5.49 -11.00 3.72
CA GLY A 792 -5.69 -11.57 5.05
C GLY A 792 -5.06 -10.66 6.10
N ALA A 793 -5.46 -10.78 7.36
CA ALA A 793 -4.80 -10.03 8.43
C ALA A 793 -3.62 -10.80 9.03
N TRP A 794 -2.60 -10.05 9.42
CA TRP A 794 -1.49 -10.50 10.25
C TRP A 794 -1.47 -9.69 11.54
N TRP A 795 -1.23 -10.38 12.66
CA TRP A 795 -1.13 -9.77 13.99
C TRP A 795 0.16 -10.20 14.68
N ASP A 796 0.80 -9.23 15.33
CA ASP A 796 1.93 -9.45 16.22
C ASP A 796 1.38 -9.87 17.60
N SER A 797 0.87 -11.11 17.67
CA SER A 797 0.06 -11.55 18.81
C SER A 797 0.86 -11.68 20.11
N ALA A 798 2.10 -12.16 20.01
CA ALA A 798 2.99 -12.33 21.15
C ALA A 798 3.62 -10.99 21.57
N GLY A 799 3.56 -10.70 22.88
CA GLY A 799 4.34 -9.62 23.47
C GLY A 799 5.85 -9.90 23.43
N TRP A 800 6.66 -8.86 23.54
CA TRP A 800 8.12 -8.94 23.60
C TRP A 800 8.72 -8.04 24.69
N ALA A 801 9.93 -8.39 25.14
CA ALA A 801 10.69 -7.59 26.07
C ALA A 801 12.18 -7.51 25.69
N LEU A 802 12.80 -6.36 25.96
CA LEU A 802 14.21 -6.07 25.66
C LEU A 802 14.90 -5.51 26.90
N GLN A 803 16.07 -6.03 27.26
CA GLN A 803 16.91 -5.47 28.34
C GLN A 803 17.84 -4.39 27.79
N PHE A 804 18.08 -3.31 28.56
CA PHE A 804 18.85 -2.15 28.11
C PHE A 804 19.87 -1.60 29.12
#